data_AF-A0A3N4H7D9-F1
#
_entry.id   AF-A0A3N4H7D9-F1
#
_cell.length_a   1.000
_cell.length_b   1.000
_cell.length_c   1.000
_cell.angle_alpha   90.00
_cell.angle_beta   90.00
_cell.angle_gamma   90.00
#
_symmetry.space_group_name_H-M   'P 1'
#
loop_
_entity.id
_entity.type
_entity.pdbx_description
1 polymer ?
#
loop_
_entity_poly.entity_id
_entity_poly.type
_entity_poly.pdbx_seq_one_letter_code
_entity_poly.pdbx_strand_id
1 'polypeptide(L)'
;MKIELIKKFLFWVFLIGASIIYDANGQCSSCTVTIDGNSAPSGPIVNGSVVCISGSRTNPVIFSNRNNISICIADGASWNGNAQQLSGLSRIDNYGFLQISNDFNGNWTINNFNQFSFSGNINSNKEINNYGEMSISGSTVVSSNATLNSNGFLNITGAVNFNSNANVSLQGNTTIDGSVIVGANTSIGFSGSLVVGGALQMNNNSQISNLNSNHCNAITVNGAFSNNGQITGNNLGVAGSPLYVNKAPTGNALAGGAAIGSCPTRNCVQQEVLQTTNGYDVVYIFRCTDTFVVPTVLSGEEILDISVAVLAGGGGGGRGEAAGGGGAGEISRRDAVPLVVGGSYPVIVGAGGTGSSSVNDRGNNGNVSSFFGILSVGGGGGGSSSSGARNGAAGGSGGGAGANNGQGSGAGTRGANSGNNTNRGGNGSRGGNGNQLNGGGGGGAGNSGSNGANNNPGNGGSGIGLDILTNVPNIQNAFGGGGGSTGRNPANQYGRGTGGVFSGITLGGEGEGTIANGLGGAGLLHTGSGGGAGRNSGGAGSAGIVILRISFSILPVDFMQFEANLIEEDRWIRLEWQTGKEETDARFHVERSFNNLSNWHKLSSQSNLSFLDKNLPLVGGILYYRIKQIDKEGDFNYSKVVSVRLPSVQLSQGVWRVFPNPNNGDQIRLDLVDYEKYAGEELEIKLVSPVSGIQFIKGTDLNTVSSALQRHLQGSPKGVYIVEVSWGNKVEHIKVLKN
;
A
#
# COMPACT_ATOMS: atom_id res chain seq x y z
N MET A 1 -27.85 -29.85 29.57
CA MET A 1 -27.70 -30.36 28.20
C MET A 1 -28.24 -29.27 27.27
N LYS A 2 -27.53 -28.13 27.13
CA LYS A 2 -26.54 -27.82 26.08
C LYS A 2 -27.03 -28.19 24.68
N ILE A 3 -27.42 -27.18 23.89
CA ILE A 3 -26.96 -26.89 22.51
C ILE A 3 -27.83 -25.76 21.93
N GLU A 4 -27.14 -24.75 21.40
CA GLU A 4 -27.57 -23.71 20.43
C GLU A 4 -28.74 -22.76 20.74
N LEU A 5 -28.40 -21.50 21.09
CA LEU A 5 -29.03 -20.30 20.51
C LEU A 5 -28.27 -18.98 20.81
N ILE A 6 -26.99 -18.83 20.44
CA ILE A 6 -26.33 -17.50 20.45
C ILE A 6 -25.36 -17.37 19.26
N LYS A 7 -25.87 -17.02 18.08
CA LYS A 7 -25.13 -16.39 16.97
C LYS A 7 -26.14 -15.68 16.06
N LYS A 8 -26.52 -14.44 16.40
CA LYS A 8 -27.08 -13.39 15.54
C LYS A 8 -27.70 -12.30 16.41
N PHE A 9 -26.88 -11.38 16.92
CA PHE A 9 -27.20 -9.97 17.14
C PHE A 9 -25.98 -9.28 17.76
N LEU A 10 -25.79 -8.00 17.41
CA LEU A 10 -24.66 -7.11 17.69
C LEU A 10 -23.47 -7.20 16.73
N PHE A 11 -23.57 -6.45 15.63
CA PHE A 11 -22.43 -5.80 15.00
C PHE A 11 -22.82 -4.41 14.49
N TRP A 12 -23.35 -3.57 15.38
CA TRP A 12 -23.53 -2.14 15.16
C TRP A 12 -22.95 -1.41 16.38
N VAL A 13 -21.65 -1.13 16.33
CA VAL A 13 -21.04 -0.07 17.14
C VAL A 13 -20.46 0.92 16.15
N PHE A 14 -21.13 2.06 16.02
CA PHE A 14 -20.65 3.23 15.31
C PHE A 14 -19.38 3.74 16.04
N LEU A 15 -18.22 3.64 15.40
CA LEU A 15 -17.07 4.47 15.74
C LEU A 15 -17.23 5.79 14.98
N ILE A 16 -17.59 6.85 15.70
CA ILE A 16 -17.57 8.23 15.20
C ILE A 16 -16.09 8.64 15.18
N GLY A 17 -15.41 8.38 14.07
CA GLY A 17 -14.01 8.71 13.89
C GLY A 17 -13.82 10.12 13.33
N ALA A 18 -13.57 11.08 14.21
CA ALA A 18 -12.99 12.37 13.85
C ALA A 18 -11.54 12.16 13.36
N SER A 19 -11.28 12.65 12.17
CA SER A 19 -10.12 12.32 11.36
C SER A 19 -9.20 13.50 11.26
N ILE A 20 -7.93 13.16 11.22
CA ILE A 20 -6.84 14.10 11.08
C ILE A 20 -5.99 13.71 9.91
N ILE A 21 -5.65 14.74 9.15
CA ILE A 21 -4.54 14.87 8.21
C ILE A 21 -3.25 14.32 8.84
N TYR A 22 -2.96 13.03 8.61
CA TYR A 22 -1.56 12.64 8.46
C TYR A 22 -1.01 13.32 7.23
N ASP A 23 0.30 13.54 7.18
CA ASP A 23 1.02 13.99 6.00
C ASP A 23 0.61 13.18 4.75
N ALA A 24 -0.39 13.72 4.06
CA ALA A 24 -0.85 13.26 2.76
C ALA A 24 0.21 13.55 1.68
N ASN A 25 1.32 14.20 2.02
CA ASN A 25 2.34 14.64 1.08
C ASN A 25 3.31 13.52 0.66
N GLY A 26 3.20 12.31 1.20
CA GLY A 26 3.86 11.14 0.62
C GLY A 26 3.06 10.49 -0.51
N GLN A 27 1.74 10.33 -0.33
CA GLN A 27 0.87 9.52 -1.18
C GLN A 27 -0.06 10.33 -2.10
N CYS A 28 -0.46 11.53 -1.66
CA CYS A 28 -1.23 12.52 -2.41
C CYS A 28 -0.40 13.81 -2.59
N SER A 29 0.77 13.74 -3.23
CA SER A 29 1.73 14.87 -3.30
C SER A 29 1.54 15.82 -4.48
N SER A 30 0.66 15.51 -5.44
CA SER A 30 0.47 16.27 -6.68
C SER A 30 -0.86 17.03 -6.75
N CYS A 31 -1.34 17.56 -5.63
CA CYS A 31 -2.67 18.17 -5.52
C CYS A 31 -2.73 19.55 -6.16
N THR A 32 -3.76 19.83 -6.96
CA THR A 32 -4.07 21.19 -7.42
C THR A 32 -5.03 21.90 -6.48
N VAL A 33 -5.89 21.13 -5.80
CA VAL A 33 -6.86 21.62 -4.82
C VAL A 33 -6.84 20.65 -3.64
N THR A 34 -6.86 21.18 -2.43
CA THR A 34 -6.94 20.39 -1.20
C THR A 34 -8.25 20.68 -0.48
N ILE A 35 -8.81 19.67 0.16
CA ILE A 35 -10.02 19.73 0.96
C ILE A 35 -9.70 19.02 2.28
N ASP A 36 -9.88 19.72 3.39
CA ASP A 36 -9.72 19.15 4.73
C ASP A 36 -11.07 18.93 5.40
N GLY A 37 -11.44 17.65 5.52
CA GLY A 37 -12.71 17.16 5.99
C GLY A 37 -13.87 17.89 5.31
N ASN A 38 -14.66 18.57 6.14
CA ASN A 38 -15.83 19.33 5.71
C ASN A 38 -15.55 20.82 5.39
N SER A 39 -14.30 21.27 5.46
CA SER A 39 -13.88 22.62 5.05
C SER A 39 -14.13 22.87 3.55
N ALA A 40 -14.11 24.16 3.18
CA ALA A 40 -14.13 24.57 1.78
C ALA A 40 -12.84 24.12 1.04
N PRO A 41 -12.91 23.89 -0.29
CA PRO A 41 -11.70 23.67 -1.09
C PRO A 41 -10.72 24.84 -0.99
N SER A 42 -9.42 24.55 -0.98
CA SER A 42 -8.36 25.57 -0.89
C SER A 42 -8.26 26.51 -2.10
N GLY A 43 -8.94 26.17 -3.20
CA GLY A 43 -9.03 26.98 -4.40
C GLY A 43 -10.14 26.52 -5.35
N PRO A 44 -10.36 27.23 -6.47
CA PRO A 44 -11.37 26.86 -7.44
C PRO A 44 -11.04 25.51 -8.10
N ILE A 45 -12.03 24.64 -8.19
CA ILE A 45 -11.91 23.40 -8.95
C ILE A 45 -12.13 23.72 -10.43
N VAL A 46 -11.14 23.35 -11.26
CA VAL A 46 -11.14 23.55 -12.71
C VAL A 46 -11.05 22.20 -13.43
N ASN A 47 -11.18 22.21 -14.76
CA ASN A 47 -11.01 20.99 -15.54
C ASN A 47 -9.57 20.46 -15.36
N GLY A 48 -9.41 19.15 -15.15
CA GLY A 48 -8.09 18.55 -14.91
C GLY A 48 -7.57 18.67 -13.48
N SER A 49 -8.34 19.27 -12.55
CA SER A 49 -7.90 19.38 -11.15
C SER A 49 -7.67 18.02 -10.51
N VAL A 50 -6.58 17.93 -9.74
CA VAL A 50 -6.33 16.88 -8.75
C VAL A 50 -6.81 17.39 -7.40
N VAL A 51 -7.90 16.82 -6.90
CA VAL A 51 -8.54 17.20 -5.63
C VAL A 51 -8.11 16.21 -4.55
N CYS A 52 -7.39 16.69 -3.55
CA CYS A 52 -6.95 15.85 -2.45
C CYS A 52 -7.82 16.06 -1.23
N ILE A 53 -8.44 14.99 -0.75
CA ILE A 53 -9.27 14.97 0.44
C ILE A 53 -8.42 14.42 1.58
N SER A 54 -8.22 15.26 2.58
CA SER A 54 -7.69 14.90 3.89
C SER A 54 -8.84 14.98 4.90
N GLY A 55 -8.80 14.22 6.00
CA GLY A 55 -9.92 14.19 6.97
C GLY A 55 -11.22 13.57 6.43
N SER A 56 -12.26 13.56 7.26
CA SER A 56 -13.54 12.89 7.01
C SER A 56 -14.50 13.90 6.42
N ARG A 57 -14.96 13.61 5.22
CA ARG A 57 -15.86 14.47 4.46
C ARG A 57 -17.20 13.79 4.25
N THR A 58 -18.22 14.40 4.81
CA THR A 58 -19.63 14.07 4.59
C THR A 58 -20.33 15.10 3.72
N ASN A 59 -19.83 16.34 3.69
CA ASN A 59 -20.34 17.43 2.86
C ASN A 59 -20.09 17.15 1.36
N PRO A 60 -21.04 17.50 0.48
CA PRO A 60 -20.85 17.37 -0.96
C PRO A 60 -19.61 18.13 -1.45
N VAL A 61 -18.91 17.59 -2.44
CA VAL A 61 -17.94 18.37 -3.23
C VAL A 61 -18.66 18.86 -4.48
N ILE A 62 -18.73 20.18 -4.64
CA ILE A 62 -19.38 20.81 -5.80
C ILE A 62 -18.33 21.03 -6.89
N PHE A 63 -18.47 20.31 -7.99
CA PHE A 63 -17.54 20.34 -9.12
C PHE A 63 -17.99 21.29 -10.22
N SER A 64 -19.12 21.99 -10.11
CA SER A 64 -19.55 23.04 -11.06
C SER A 64 -19.41 22.67 -12.54
N ASN A 65 -19.78 21.43 -12.90
CA ASN A 65 -19.69 20.83 -14.23
C ASN A 65 -18.25 20.72 -14.79
N ARG A 66 -17.25 20.52 -13.92
CA ARG A 66 -15.87 20.24 -14.34
C ARG A 66 -15.67 18.80 -14.79
N ASN A 67 -14.70 18.63 -15.69
CA ASN A 67 -14.32 17.36 -16.32
C ASN A 67 -12.87 16.99 -16.05
N ASN A 68 -12.53 15.73 -16.30
CA ASN A 68 -11.19 15.18 -16.15
C ASN A 68 -10.63 15.36 -14.72
N ILE A 69 -11.48 15.20 -13.71
CA ILE A 69 -11.09 15.37 -12.31
C ILE A 69 -10.38 14.11 -11.82
N SER A 70 -9.27 14.29 -11.11
CA SER A 70 -8.67 13.24 -10.29
C SER A 70 -8.87 13.53 -8.82
N ILE A 71 -9.09 12.49 -8.01
CA ILE A 71 -9.29 12.63 -6.57
C ILE A 71 -8.29 11.75 -5.84
N CYS A 72 -7.64 12.28 -4.81
CA CYS A 72 -6.78 11.49 -3.93
C CYS A 72 -7.33 11.57 -2.50
N ILE A 73 -7.60 10.43 -1.87
CA ILE A 73 -8.10 10.36 -0.50
C ILE A 73 -6.94 9.89 0.37
N ALA A 74 -6.49 10.75 1.27
CA ALA A 74 -5.34 10.50 2.12
C ALA A 74 -5.59 9.35 3.11
N ASP A 75 -4.51 8.77 3.64
CA ASP A 75 -4.62 7.82 4.73
C ASP A 75 -5.30 8.47 5.96
N GLY A 76 -6.13 7.69 6.65
CA GLY A 76 -6.95 8.17 7.76
C GLY A 76 -8.07 9.15 7.39
N ALA A 77 -8.20 9.56 6.13
CA ALA A 77 -9.30 10.36 5.62
C ALA A 77 -10.50 9.47 5.24
N SER A 78 -11.69 10.06 5.15
CA SER A 78 -12.86 9.36 4.63
C SER A 78 -13.68 10.26 3.70
N TRP A 79 -14.24 9.69 2.64
CA TRP A 79 -15.16 10.40 1.77
C TRP A 79 -16.33 9.52 1.35
N ASN A 80 -17.54 10.06 1.52
CA ASN A 80 -18.78 9.38 1.15
C ASN A 80 -19.14 9.46 -0.34
N GLY A 81 -18.20 9.88 -1.19
CA GLY A 81 -18.38 9.91 -2.65
C GLY A 81 -19.43 10.91 -3.13
N ASN A 82 -19.90 11.83 -2.27
CA ASN A 82 -20.94 12.79 -2.62
C ASN A 82 -20.36 13.89 -3.53
N ALA A 83 -20.32 13.62 -4.84
CA ALA A 83 -19.90 14.55 -5.88
C ALA A 83 -21.10 15.17 -6.57
N GLN A 84 -21.27 16.48 -6.43
CA GLN A 84 -22.33 17.23 -7.11
C GLN A 84 -21.78 17.94 -8.34
N GLN A 85 -22.55 17.93 -9.42
CA GLN A 85 -22.19 18.59 -10.69
C GLN A 85 -20.82 18.12 -11.23
N LEU A 86 -20.46 16.85 -11.03
CA LEU A 86 -19.27 16.26 -11.65
C LEU A 86 -19.63 15.80 -13.06
N SER A 87 -19.05 16.43 -14.07
CA SER A 87 -19.32 16.08 -15.47
C SER A 87 -18.43 14.94 -15.98
N GLY A 88 -17.22 14.78 -15.43
CA GLY A 88 -16.33 13.69 -15.80
C GLY A 88 -15.26 13.41 -14.76
N LEU A 89 -15.28 12.20 -14.20
CA LEU A 89 -14.23 11.66 -13.34
C LEU A 89 -13.16 10.97 -14.20
N SER A 90 -11.89 11.22 -13.92
CA SER A 90 -10.78 10.49 -14.52
C SER A 90 -10.33 9.35 -13.60
N ARG A 91 -9.88 9.69 -12.39
CA ARG A 91 -9.29 8.73 -11.45
C ARG A 91 -9.61 9.05 -9.99
N ILE A 92 -9.73 8.03 -9.15
CA ILE A 92 -9.63 8.14 -7.70
C ILE A 92 -8.50 7.25 -7.20
N ASP A 93 -7.58 7.80 -6.39
CA ASP A 93 -6.63 7.04 -5.60
C ASP A 93 -7.05 7.10 -4.13
N ASN A 94 -7.44 5.97 -3.56
CA ASN A 94 -7.97 5.89 -2.20
C ASN A 94 -6.98 5.21 -1.25
N TYR A 95 -6.35 5.98 -0.36
CA TYR A 95 -5.53 5.50 0.74
C TYR A 95 -6.29 5.49 2.09
N GLY A 96 -7.48 6.09 2.15
CA GLY A 96 -8.35 6.13 3.32
C GLY A 96 -9.60 5.26 3.17
N PHE A 97 -10.75 5.80 3.58
CA PHE A 97 -12.06 5.18 3.38
C PHE A 97 -12.86 5.88 2.29
N LEU A 98 -13.24 5.15 1.24
CA LEU A 98 -14.12 5.64 0.18
C LEU A 98 -15.44 4.89 0.24
N GLN A 99 -16.55 5.62 0.20
CA GLN A 99 -17.86 5.04 -0.04
C GLN A 99 -18.48 5.69 -1.28
N ILE A 100 -18.97 4.89 -2.22
CA ILE A 100 -19.71 5.34 -3.39
C ILE A 100 -21.05 4.62 -3.40
N SER A 101 -22.10 5.36 -3.04
CA SER A 101 -23.47 4.85 -3.07
C SER A 101 -24.22 5.22 -4.36
N ASN A 102 -23.72 6.20 -5.11
CA ASN A 102 -24.23 6.59 -6.42
C ASN A 102 -23.08 6.63 -7.41
N ASP A 103 -23.25 5.95 -8.54
CA ASP A 103 -22.24 5.85 -9.59
C ASP A 103 -21.92 7.21 -10.24
N PHE A 104 -20.69 7.37 -10.72
CA PHE A 104 -20.25 8.57 -11.43
C PHE A 104 -20.47 8.44 -12.94
N ASN A 105 -20.76 9.57 -13.58
CA ASN A 105 -20.92 9.63 -15.03
C ASN A 105 -19.59 9.38 -15.76
N GLY A 106 -19.68 8.69 -16.90
CA GLY A 106 -18.55 8.43 -17.79
C GLY A 106 -17.68 7.23 -17.39
N ASN A 107 -16.54 7.12 -18.07
CA ASN A 107 -15.53 6.11 -17.78
C ASN A 107 -14.58 6.68 -16.72
N TRP A 108 -14.21 5.87 -15.74
CA TRP A 108 -13.32 6.29 -14.66
C TRP A 108 -12.50 5.10 -14.14
N THR A 109 -11.39 5.41 -13.46
CA THR A 109 -10.55 4.43 -12.76
C THR A 109 -10.56 4.69 -11.26
N ILE A 110 -10.75 3.66 -10.43
CA ILE A 110 -10.58 3.74 -8.98
C ILE A 110 -9.47 2.78 -8.55
N ASN A 111 -8.42 3.32 -7.96
CA ASN A 111 -7.37 2.56 -7.29
C ASN A 111 -7.63 2.60 -5.78
N ASN A 112 -8.06 1.48 -5.22
CA ASN A 112 -8.28 1.34 -3.79
C ASN A 112 -7.07 0.69 -3.12
N PHE A 113 -6.38 1.42 -2.24
CA PHE A 113 -5.24 0.90 -1.46
C PHE A 113 -5.60 0.60 0.00
N ASN A 114 -6.80 0.99 0.44
CA ASN A 114 -7.28 0.78 1.80
C ASN A 114 -8.74 0.30 1.76
N GLN A 115 -9.72 1.03 2.29
CA GLN A 115 -11.11 0.57 2.37
C GLN A 115 -12.01 1.26 1.35
N PHE A 116 -12.74 0.46 0.56
CA PHE A 116 -13.71 0.94 -0.43
C PHE A 116 -15.05 0.23 -0.31
N SER A 117 -16.14 0.98 -0.17
CA SER A 117 -17.50 0.48 -0.26
C SER A 117 -18.20 1.01 -1.51
N PHE A 118 -18.75 0.10 -2.31
CA PHE A 118 -19.42 0.41 -3.57
C PHE A 118 -20.83 -0.17 -3.60
N SER A 119 -21.76 0.54 -4.25
CA SER A 119 -23.09 0.04 -4.58
C SER A 119 -23.40 0.34 -6.04
N GLY A 120 -23.70 -0.68 -6.84
CA GLY A 120 -24.05 -0.53 -8.24
C GLY A 120 -23.37 -1.53 -9.17
N ASN A 121 -23.47 -1.26 -10.48
CA ASN A 121 -22.84 -2.05 -11.55
C ASN A 121 -21.54 -1.41 -12.02
N ILE A 122 -20.59 -2.24 -12.47
CA ILE A 122 -19.33 -1.79 -13.06
C ILE A 122 -19.43 -2.00 -14.57
N ASN A 123 -19.62 -0.95 -15.33
CA ASN A 123 -19.89 -1.03 -16.78
C ASN A 123 -19.16 0.07 -17.56
N SER A 124 -19.31 0.07 -18.88
CA SER A 124 -18.86 1.17 -19.75
C SER A 124 -17.37 1.51 -19.59
N ASN A 125 -16.49 0.53 -19.70
CA ASN A 125 -15.04 0.70 -19.54
C ASN A 125 -14.59 1.30 -18.18
N LYS A 126 -15.44 1.28 -17.15
CA LYS A 126 -15.03 1.64 -15.78
C LYS A 126 -14.01 0.63 -15.26
N GLU A 127 -13.06 1.10 -14.47
CA GLU A 127 -11.97 0.29 -13.94
C GLU A 127 -11.91 0.44 -12.42
N ILE A 128 -11.88 -0.69 -11.72
CA ILE A 128 -11.60 -0.75 -10.28
C ILE A 128 -10.38 -1.66 -10.08
N ASN A 129 -9.36 -1.09 -9.46
CA ASN A 129 -8.16 -1.78 -9.00
C ASN A 129 -8.15 -1.79 -7.48
N ASN A 130 -8.53 -2.92 -6.88
CA ASN A 130 -8.55 -3.12 -5.45
C ASN A 130 -7.26 -3.79 -4.95
N TYR A 131 -6.45 -3.03 -4.24
CA TYR A 131 -5.21 -3.43 -3.55
C TYR A 131 -5.36 -3.36 -2.01
N GLY A 132 -6.58 -3.25 -1.50
CA GLY A 132 -6.91 -3.22 -0.08
C GLY A 132 -8.14 -4.08 0.20
N GLU A 133 -9.11 -3.52 0.92
CA GLU A 133 -10.41 -4.13 1.18
C GLU A 133 -11.51 -3.40 0.40
N MET A 134 -12.28 -4.16 -0.37
CA MET A 134 -13.43 -3.67 -1.12
C MET A 134 -14.69 -4.43 -0.74
N SER A 135 -15.78 -3.71 -0.52
CA SER A 135 -17.11 -4.26 -0.34
C SER A 135 -18.05 -3.77 -1.44
N ILE A 136 -18.81 -4.68 -2.06
CA ILE A 136 -19.93 -4.34 -2.95
C ILE A 136 -21.23 -4.75 -2.25
N SER A 137 -22.07 -3.76 -1.97
CA SER A 137 -23.37 -3.99 -1.34
C SER A 137 -24.42 -4.38 -2.38
N GLY A 138 -25.06 -5.54 -2.17
CA GLY A 138 -26.10 -6.05 -3.07
C GLY A 138 -25.54 -6.74 -4.31
N SER A 139 -26.44 -6.98 -5.28
CA SER A 139 -26.07 -7.64 -6.53
C SER A 139 -25.39 -6.66 -7.50
N THR A 140 -24.39 -7.13 -8.25
CA THR A 140 -23.64 -6.31 -9.20
C THR A 140 -23.42 -7.02 -10.53
N VAL A 141 -23.34 -6.25 -11.60
CA VAL A 141 -22.99 -6.69 -12.94
C VAL A 141 -21.69 -6.02 -13.35
N VAL A 142 -20.71 -6.80 -13.79
CA VAL A 142 -19.48 -6.31 -14.43
C VAL A 142 -19.59 -6.58 -15.92
N SER A 143 -19.59 -5.52 -16.74
CA SER A 143 -19.87 -5.65 -18.17
C SER A 143 -19.26 -4.57 -19.05
N SER A 144 -19.44 -4.69 -20.36
CA SER A 144 -19.17 -3.64 -21.34
C SER A 144 -17.71 -3.16 -21.28
N ASN A 145 -16.78 -4.12 -21.38
CA ASN A 145 -15.33 -3.93 -21.25
C ASN A 145 -14.86 -3.30 -19.94
N ALA A 146 -15.69 -3.28 -18.89
CA ALA A 146 -15.26 -2.84 -17.57
C ALA A 146 -14.19 -3.79 -17.00
N THR A 147 -13.35 -3.22 -16.15
CA THR A 147 -12.25 -3.91 -15.50
C THR A 147 -12.50 -3.97 -13.99
N LEU A 148 -12.45 -5.17 -13.42
CA LEU A 148 -12.43 -5.40 -11.97
C LEU A 148 -11.21 -6.24 -11.63
N ASN A 149 -10.17 -5.59 -11.13
CA ASN A 149 -8.96 -6.23 -10.63
C ASN A 149 -8.97 -6.15 -9.12
N SER A 150 -9.21 -7.26 -8.44
CA SER A 150 -9.01 -7.35 -6.99
C SER A 150 -7.77 -8.17 -6.72
N ASN A 151 -6.78 -7.60 -6.06
CA ASN A 151 -5.61 -8.29 -5.52
C ASN A 151 -5.66 -8.43 -3.99
N GLY A 152 -6.64 -7.81 -3.33
CA GLY A 152 -6.82 -7.87 -1.89
C GLY A 152 -8.06 -8.63 -1.43
N PHE A 153 -8.81 -8.01 -0.54
CA PHE A 153 -10.07 -8.55 -0.02
C PHE A 153 -11.23 -7.96 -0.83
N LEU A 154 -12.09 -8.82 -1.39
CA LEU A 154 -13.30 -8.43 -2.09
C LEU A 154 -14.49 -9.17 -1.50
N ASN A 155 -15.44 -8.43 -0.91
CA ASN A 155 -16.66 -8.97 -0.34
C ASN A 155 -17.86 -8.45 -1.12
N ILE A 156 -18.68 -9.33 -1.68
CA ILE A 156 -19.90 -8.98 -2.41
C ILE A 156 -21.09 -9.65 -1.74
N THR A 157 -22.03 -8.86 -1.22
CA THR A 157 -23.14 -9.39 -0.41
C THR A 157 -24.32 -9.93 -1.24
N GLY A 158 -24.35 -9.65 -2.55
CA GLY A 158 -25.37 -10.15 -3.47
C GLY A 158 -24.82 -11.06 -4.57
N ALA A 159 -25.61 -11.24 -5.63
CA ALA A 159 -25.23 -12.03 -6.80
C ALA A 159 -24.35 -11.22 -7.78
N VAL A 160 -23.50 -11.90 -8.53
CA VAL A 160 -22.60 -11.29 -9.50
C VAL A 160 -22.79 -11.86 -10.89
N ASN A 161 -22.86 -11.01 -11.90
CA ASN A 161 -22.84 -11.41 -13.30
C ASN A 161 -21.67 -10.73 -14.03
N PHE A 162 -20.67 -11.52 -14.41
CA PHE A 162 -19.56 -11.08 -15.25
C PHE A 162 -19.92 -11.37 -16.71
N ASN A 163 -20.08 -10.36 -17.56
CA ASN A 163 -20.48 -10.57 -18.97
C ASN A 163 -19.89 -9.53 -19.93
N SER A 164 -20.23 -9.64 -21.22
CA SER A 164 -19.96 -8.61 -22.24
C SER A 164 -18.50 -8.14 -22.28
N ASN A 165 -17.57 -9.10 -22.34
CA ASN A 165 -16.12 -8.88 -22.38
C ASN A 165 -15.54 -8.14 -21.16
N ALA A 166 -16.14 -8.32 -19.98
CA ALA A 166 -15.55 -7.82 -18.74
C ALA A 166 -14.14 -8.39 -18.52
N ASN A 167 -13.20 -7.55 -18.12
CA ASN A 167 -11.85 -7.93 -17.75
C ASN A 167 -11.79 -8.11 -16.24
N VAL A 168 -11.73 -9.36 -15.76
CA VAL A 168 -11.86 -9.64 -14.34
C VAL A 168 -10.63 -10.39 -13.84
N SER A 169 -10.02 -9.90 -12.78
CA SER A 169 -9.02 -10.62 -12.02
C SER A 169 -9.40 -10.67 -10.55
N LEU A 170 -9.50 -11.88 -10.00
CA LEU A 170 -9.81 -12.15 -8.61
C LEU A 170 -8.61 -12.83 -7.97
N GLN A 171 -7.77 -12.01 -7.35
CA GLN A 171 -6.57 -12.40 -6.64
C GLN A 171 -6.71 -12.03 -5.16
N GLY A 172 -6.11 -12.83 -4.27
CA GLY A 172 -6.29 -12.67 -2.83
C GLY A 172 -7.54 -13.40 -2.34
N ASN A 173 -8.39 -12.72 -1.57
CA ASN A 173 -9.55 -13.33 -0.93
C ASN A 173 -10.84 -12.68 -1.44
N THR A 174 -11.63 -13.45 -2.18
CA THR A 174 -12.94 -13.03 -2.67
C THR A 174 -14.05 -13.85 -2.03
N THR A 175 -15.03 -13.17 -1.44
CA THR A 175 -16.26 -13.76 -0.92
C THR A 175 -17.44 -13.15 -1.66
N ILE A 176 -18.29 -13.98 -2.23
CA ILE A 176 -19.54 -13.60 -2.90
C ILE A 176 -20.66 -14.37 -2.22
N ASP A 177 -21.50 -13.69 -1.46
CA ASP A 177 -22.58 -14.35 -0.69
C ASP A 177 -23.68 -14.91 -1.62
N GLY A 178 -23.91 -14.25 -2.77
CA GLY A 178 -24.89 -14.67 -3.76
C GLY A 178 -24.36 -15.65 -4.81
N SER A 179 -25.13 -15.81 -5.88
CA SER A 179 -24.75 -16.63 -7.04
C SER A 179 -23.82 -15.86 -7.99
N VAL A 180 -22.94 -16.58 -8.68
CA VAL A 180 -22.02 -16.05 -9.69
C VAL A 180 -22.38 -16.64 -11.05
N ILE A 181 -22.54 -15.76 -12.03
CA ILE A 181 -22.67 -16.12 -13.45
C ILE A 181 -21.45 -15.57 -14.19
N VAL A 182 -20.72 -16.45 -14.87
CA VAL A 182 -19.68 -16.05 -15.82
C VAL A 182 -20.23 -16.22 -17.24
N GLY A 183 -20.56 -15.10 -17.86
CA GLY A 183 -21.11 -15.00 -19.20
C GLY A 183 -20.12 -15.39 -20.29
N ALA A 184 -20.63 -15.60 -21.51
CA ALA A 184 -19.80 -15.92 -22.66
C ALA A 184 -18.76 -14.84 -22.94
N ASN A 185 -17.60 -15.25 -23.48
CA ASN A 185 -16.46 -14.38 -23.82
C ASN A 185 -15.91 -13.60 -22.62
N THR A 186 -16.12 -14.12 -21.40
CA THR A 186 -15.58 -13.53 -20.17
C THR A 186 -14.55 -14.48 -19.59
N SER A 187 -13.35 -13.97 -19.33
CA SER A 187 -12.27 -14.70 -18.68
C SER A 187 -11.95 -14.07 -17.34
N ILE A 188 -11.83 -14.91 -16.31
CA ILE A 188 -11.43 -14.51 -14.97
C ILE A 188 -10.03 -15.06 -14.71
N GLY A 189 -9.07 -14.17 -14.45
CA GLY A 189 -7.76 -14.53 -13.92
C GLY A 189 -7.84 -14.71 -12.41
N PHE A 190 -7.53 -15.90 -11.89
CA PHE A 190 -7.78 -16.27 -10.49
C PHE A 190 -6.53 -16.70 -9.74
N SER A 191 -6.35 -16.21 -8.50
CA SER A 191 -5.44 -16.80 -7.52
C SER A 191 -5.90 -16.51 -6.08
N GLY A 192 -5.57 -17.37 -5.12
CA GLY A 192 -5.99 -17.22 -3.73
C GLY A 192 -7.26 -18.02 -3.42
N SER A 193 -8.29 -17.36 -2.90
CA SER A 193 -9.54 -17.98 -2.46
C SER A 193 -10.75 -17.26 -3.08
N LEU A 194 -11.67 -18.04 -3.65
CA LEU A 194 -12.98 -17.59 -4.08
C LEU A 194 -14.05 -18.43 -3.38
N VAL A 195 -14.86 -17.79 -2.55
CA VAL A 195 -16.02 -18.41 -1.90
C VAL A 195 -17.29 -17.88 -2.54
N VAL A 196 -18.11 -18.78 -3.08
CA VAL A 196 -19.43 -18.49 -3.66
C VAL A 196 -20.49 -19.11 -2.76
N GLY A 197 -21.25 -18.26 -2.07
CA GLY A 197 -22.34 -18.64 -1.18
C GLY A 197 -23.54 -19.22 -1.94
N GLY A 198 -23.83 -18.71 -3.14
CA GLY A 198 -24.88 -19.21 -4.04
C GLY A 198 -24.37 -20.23 -5.06
N ALA A 199 -25.01 -20.25 -6.23
CA ALA A 199 -24.62 -21.10 -7.34
C ALA A 199 -23.46 -20.48 -8.14
N LEU A 200 -22.55 -21.30 -8.68
CA LEU A 200 -21.56 -20.88 -9.68
C LEU A 200 -21.95 -21.47 -11.03
N GLN A 201 -22.25 -20.61 -12.01
CA GLN A 201 -22.61 -20.98 -13.37
C GLN A 201 -21.60 -20.40 -14.37
N MET A 202 -20.91 -21.29 -15.09
CA MET A 202 -20.10 -20.93 -16.25
C MET A 202 -20.90 -21.15 -17.54
N ASN A 203 -21.01 -20.14 -18.39
CA ASN A 203 -21.63 -20.26 -19.72
C ASN A 203 -20.63 -20.72 -20.79
N ASN A 204 -21.13 -21.07 -21.99
CA ASN A 204 -20.27 -21.41 -23.13
C ASN A 204 -19.26 -20.29 -23.42
N ASN A 205 -18.01 -20.66 -23.76
CA ASN A 205 -16.92 -19.73 -24.04
C ASN A 205 -16.57 -18.79 -22.86
N SER A 206 -16.90 -19.17 -21.63
CA SER A 206 -16.40 -18.50 -20.42
C SER A 206 -15.22 -19.28 -19.83
N GLN A 207 -14.33 -18.58 -19.12
CA GLN A 207 -13.16 -19.21 -18.53
C GLN A 207 -12.84 -18.68 -17.13
N ILE A 208 -12.48 -19.56 -16.21
CA ILE A 208 -11.70 -19.24 -15.01
C ILE A 208 -10.32 -19.87 -15.19
N SER A 209 -9.29 -19.04 -15.17
CA SER A 209 -7.90 -19.45 -15.39
C SER A 209 -7.06 -19.17 -14.16
N ASN A 210 -6.39 -20.21 -13.66
CA ASN A 210 -5.55 -20.09 -12.49
C ASN A 210 -4.21 -19.40 -12.81
N LEU A 211 -3.87 -18.37 -12.06
CA LEU A 211 -2.59 -17.66 -12.13
C LEU A 211 -1.53 -18.35 -11.24
N ASN A 212 -0.27 -17.96 -11.40
CA ASN A 212 0.81 -18.52 -10.59
C ASN A 212 1.07 -17.69 -9.32
N SER A 213 0.32 -17.95 -8.26
CA SER A 213 0.56 -17.40 -6.92
C SER A 213 1.67 -18.11 -6.14
N ASN A 214 2.29 -19.15 -6.70
CA ASN A 214 3.20 -20.05 -6.00
C ASN A 214 2.61 -20.73 -4.74
N HIS A 215 1.28 -20.69 -4.63
CA HIS A 215 0.52 -21.30 -3.56
C HIS A 215 -0.65 -22.06 -4.15
N CYS A 216 -1.21 -22.97 -3.37
CA CYS A 216 -2.49 -23.55 -3.72
C CYS A 216 -3.56 -22.44 -3.89
N ASN A 217 -4.58 -22.67 -4.72
CA ASN A 217 -5.70 -21.79 -4.96
C ASN A 217 -7.01 -22.57 -4.78
N ALA A 218 -8.08 -21.93 -4.30
CA ALA A 218 -9.30 -22.63 -3.91
C ALA A 218 -10.57 -21.92 -4.39
N ILE A 219 -11.46 -22.66 -5.04
CA ILE A 219 -12.83 -22.24 -5.33
C ILE A 219 -13.78 -23.07 -4.48
N THR A 220 -14.55 -22.41 -3.61
CA THR A 220 -15.57 -23.05 -2.77
C THR A 220 -16.94 -22.62 -3.26
N VAL A 221 -17.73 -23.55 -3.77
CA VAL A 221 -19.12 -23.29 -4.19
C VAL A 221 -20.08 -23.96 -3.20
N ASN A 222 -20.90 -23.16 -2.54
CA ASN A 222 -21.88 -23.66 -1.56
C ASN A 222 -23.18 -24.12 -2.23
N GLY A 223 -23.67 -23.40 -3.26
CA GLY A 223 -24.87 -23.73 -4.03
C GLY A 223 -24.62 -24.66 -5.23
N ALA A 224 -25.50 -24.65 -6.23
CA ALA A 224 -25.33 -25.46 -7.44
C ALA A 224 -24.05 -25.08 -8.21
N PHE A 225 -23.40 -26.05 -8.85
CA PHE A 225 -22.17 -25.80 -9.61
C PHE A 225 -22.28 -26.38 -11.02
N SER A 226 -22.39 -25.50 -12.02
CA SER A 226 -22.46 -25.86 -13.43
C SER A 226 -21.32 -25.22 -14.23
N ASN A 227 -20.72 -26.02 -15.10
CA ASN A 227 -19.61 -25.62 -15.94
C ASN A 227 -19.86 -25.95 -17.42
N ASN A 228 -20.39 -25.00 -18.20
CA ASN A 228 -20.45 -25.13 -19.66
C ASN A 228 -19.26 -24.41 -20.37
N GLY A 229 -18.40 -23.76 -19.59
CA GLY A 229 -17.16 -23.12 -20.05
C GLY A 229 -15.94 -23.96 -19.70
N GLN A 230 -14.87 -23.29 -19.25
CA GLN A 230 -13.63 -23.93 -18.82
C GLN A 230 -13.17 -23.40 -17.46
N ILE A 231 -12.92 -24.30 -16.51
CA ILE A 231 -12.22 -24.00 -15.26
C ILE A 231 -10.90 -24.75 -15.31
N THR A 232 -9.80 -24.02 -15.36
CA THR A 232 -8.47 -24.59 -15.62
C THR A 232 -7.44 -24.18 -14.57
N GLY A 233 -6.64 -25.15 -14.14
CA GLY A 233 -5.38 -24.88 -13.44
C GLY A 233 -4.34 -24.27 -14.39
N ASN A 234 -3.11 -24.13 -13.90
CA ASN A 234 -2.00 -23.54 -14.65
C ASN A 234 -1.07 -24.58 -15.31
N ASN A 235 -1.35 -25.89 -15.18
CA ASN A 235 -0.50 -26.98 -15.68
C ASN A 235 0.97 -26.97 -15.21
N LEU A 236 1.30 -26.22 -14.15
CA LEU A 236 2.70 -26.06 -13.72
C LEU A 236 3.23 -27.21 -12.84
N GLY A 237 2.44 -28.26 -12.57
CA GLY A 237 2.89 -29.45 -11.82
C GLY A 237 3.31 -29.15 -10.36
N VAL A 238 4.27 -29.91 -9.83
CA VAL A 238 4.88 -29.68 -8.51
C VAL A 238 5.81 -28.46 -8.62
N ALA A 239 5.66 -27.48 -7.72
CA ALA A 239 6.13 -26.08 -7.81
C ALA A 239 5.20 -25.12 -8.59
N GLY A 240 4.07 -25.61 -9.13
CA GLY A 240 2.97 -24.78 -9.62
C GLY A 240 1.96 -24.40 -8.52
N SER A 241 1.07 -23.46 -8.83
CA SER A 241 -0.08 -23.13 -7.97
C SER A 241 -1.27 -24.06 -8.28
N PRO A 242 -1.53 -25.17 -7.58
CA PRO A 242 -2.65 -26.04 -7.91
C PRO A 242 -3.99 -25.34 -7.65
N LEU A 243 -4.98 -25.61 -8.50
CA LEU A 243 -6.36 -25.13 -8.30
C LEU A 243 -7.22 -26.27 -7.74
N TYR A 244 -7.78 -26.07 -6.55
CA TYR A 244 -8.74 -26.98 -5.94
C TYR A 244 -10.15 -26.41 -6.01
N VAL A 245 -11.12 -27.26 -6.33
CA VAL A 245 -12.54 -26.95 -6.25
C VAL A 245 -13.21 -27.91 -5.27
N ASN A 246 -14.08 -27.40 -4.40
CA ASN A 246 -14.64 -28.21 -3.31
C ASN A 246 -15.56 -29.35 -3.78
N LYS A 247 -16.08 -29.31 -5.02
CA LYS A 247 -16.92 -30.36 -5.60
C LYS A 247 -16.87 -30.37 -7.13
N ALA A 248 -17.31 -31.47 -7.74
CA ALA A 248 -17.42 -31.58 -9.20
C ALA A 248 -18.51 -30.66 -9.76
N PRO A 249 -18.27 -29.96 -10.89
CA PRO A 249 -19.32 -29.29 -11.63
C PRO A 249 -20.18 -30.28 -12.42
N THR A 250 -21.42 -29.92 -12.73
CA THR A 250 -22.18 -30.51 -13.82
C THR A 250 -21.74 -29.89 -15.16
N GLY A 251 -21.63 -30.68 -16.24
CA GLY A 251 -21.14 -30.21 -17.54
C GLY A 251 -19.68 -30.60 -17.80
N ASN A 252 -18.89 -29.66 -18.32
CA ASN A 252 -17.48 -29.86 -18.63
C ASN A 252 -16.65 -30.14 -17.38
N ALA A 253 -15.72 -31.10 -17.48
CA ALA A 253 -14.77 -31.42 -16.43
C ALA A 253 -13.77 -30.28 -16.17
N LEU A 254 -13.14 -30.30 -14.99
CA LEU A 254 -12.01 -29.44 -14.68
C LEU A 254 -10.82 -29.78 -15.60
N ALA A 255 -10.04 -28.76 -15.97
CA ALA A 255 -8.91 -28.90 -16.88
C ALA A 255 -7.61 -28.36 -16.26
N GLY A 256 -6.50 -28.58 -16.97
CA GLY A 256 -5.25 -27.89 -16.71
C GLY A 256 -4.60 -28.16 -15.35
N GLY A 257 -4.82 -29.35 -14.77
CA GLY A 257 -4.33 -29.71 -13.44
C GLY A 257 -5.19 -29.19 -12.28
N ALA A 258 -6.37 -28.61 -12.55
CA ALA A 258 -7.35 -28.35 -11.49
C ALA A 258 -7.95 -29.67 -10.98
N ALA A 259 -8.16 -29.76 -9.67
CA ALA A 259 -8.60 -30.99 -9.00
C ALA A 259 -9.76 -30.72 -8.04
N ILE A 260 -10.54 -31.77 -7.77
CA ILE A 260 -11.56 -31.73 -6.71
C ILE A 260 -10.86 -32.02 -5.39
N GLY A 261 -11.10 -31.18 -4.37
CA GLY A 261 -10.55 -31.38 -3.04
C GLY A 261 -10.46 -30.09 -2.25
N SER A 262 -9.70 -30.14 -1.16
CA SER A 262 -9.37 -28.98 -0.34
C SER A 262 -7.93 -28.56 -0.57
N CYS A 263 -7.72 -27.26 -0.45
CA CYS A 263 -6.39 -26.71 -0.42
C CYS A 263 -5.66 -27.13 0.87
N PRO A 264 -4.40 -27.60 0.81
CA PRO A 264 -3.63 -27.89 2.01
C PRO A 264 -3.48 -26.64 2.91
N THR A 265 -3.37 -26.86 4.23
CA THR A 265 -3.16 -25.79 5.20
C THR A 265 -1.91 -24.98 4.86
N ARG A 266 -2.04 -23.66 4.80
CA ARG A 266 -1.00 -22.73 4.37
C ARG A 266 -0.38 -22.02 5.58
N ASN A 267 0.95 -21.99 5.65
CA ASN A 267 1.66 -21.04 6.49
C ASN A 267 1.84 -19.74 5.69
N CYS A 268 0.78 -18.92 5.62
CA CYS A 268 0.86 -17.62 4.92
C CYS A 268 1.81 -16.65 5.62
N VAL A 269 1.86 -16.71 6.95
CA VAL A 269 2.73 -15.90 7.78
C VAL A 269 3.70 -16.80 8.52
N GLN A 270 4.99 -16.54 8.35
CA GLN A 270 6.04 -17.06 9.24
C GLN A 270 6.44 -15.94 10.19
N GLN A 271 6.61 -16.28 11.47
CA GLN A 271 7.09 -15.36 12.49
C GLN A 271 8.45 -15.84 12.99
N GLU A 272 9.41 -14.93 13.07
CA GLU A 272 10.73 -15.16 13.68
C GLU A 272 10.94 -14.12 14.79
N VAL A 273 11.51 -14.56 15.92
CA VAL A 273 11.84 -13.68 17.05
C VAL A 273 13.35 -13.63 17.22
N LEU A 274 13.92 -12.44 17.18
CA LEU A 274 15.36 -12.20 17.32
C LEU A 274 15.64 -11.48 18.62
N GLN A 275 16.43 -12.06 19.51
CA GLN A 275 16.85 -11.38 20.73
C GLN A 275 17.87 -10.28 20.38
N THR A 276 17.69 -9.09 20.94
CA THR A 276 18.64 -7.97 20.85
C THR A 276 19.18 -7.66 22.24
N THR A 277 20.23 -6.84 22.33
CA THR A 277 20.86 -6.50 23.62
C THR A 277 19.87 -5.90 24.62
N ASN A 278 18.87 -5.15 24.14
CA ASN A 278 17.94 -4.38 24.98
C ASN A 278 16.47 -4.79 24.75
N GLY A 279 16.21 -5.93 24.12
CA GLY A 279 14.85 -6.35 23.77
C GLY A 279 14.84 -7.45 22.72
N TYR A 280 13.94 -7.33 21.74
CA TYR A 280 13.83 -8.31 20.67
C TYR A 280 13.15 -7.72 19.44
N ASP A 281 13.40 -8.29 18.27
CA ASP A 281 12.64 -8.00 17.07
C ASP A 281 11.70 -9.16 16.76
N VAL A 282 10.52 -8.85 16.26
CA VAL A 282 9.60 -9.82 15.67
C VAL A 282 9.49 -9.55 14.18
N VAL A 283 9.85 -10.54 13.37
CA VAL A 283 9.79 -10.46 11.91
C VAL A 283 8.63 -11.30 11.41
N TYR A 284 7.69 -10.66 10.73
CA TYR A 284 6.56 -11.31 10.07
C TYR A 284 6.82 -11.38 8.56
N ILE A 285 6.75 -12.59 8.01
CA ILE A 285 7.04 -12.87 6.60
C ILE A 285 5.77 -13.41 5.96
N PHE A 286 5.13 -12.58 5.15
CA PHE A 286 3.91 -12.88 4.41
C PHE A 286 4.25 -13.38 3.01
N ARG A 287 3.88 -14.62 2.71
CA ARG A 287 4.03 -15.25 1.40
C ARG A 287 2.72 -15.29 0.60
N CYS A 288 1.58 -15.16 1.29
CA CYS A 288 0.27 -14.93 0.68
C CYS A 288 -0.42 -13.71 1.27
N THR A 289 -1.45 -13.23 0.56
CA THR A 289 -2.39 -12.24 1.06
C THR A 289 -3.06 -12.72 2.34
N ASP A 290 -2.99 -11.89 3.39
CA ASP A 290 -3.54 -12.16 4.72
C ASP A 290 -3.77 -10.83 5.46
N THR A 291 -4.18 -10.88 6.72
CA THR A 291 -4.38 -9.73 7.58
C THR A 291 -3.31 -9.69 8.66
N PHE A 292 -2.58 -8.58 8.75
CA PHE A 292 -1.65 -8.34 9.83
C PHE A 292 -2.35 -7.62 10.98
N VAL A 293 -2.31 -8.21 12.17
CA VAL A 293 -2.75 -7.56 13.40
C VAL A 293 -1.52 -7.15 14.19
N VAL A 294 -1.40 -5.87 14.51
CA VAL A 294 -0.28 -5.36 15.30
C VAL A 294 -0.34 -6.00 16.69
N PRO A 295 0.70 -6.74 17.12
CA PRO A 295 0.68 -7.46 18.38
C PRO A 295 0.51 -6.49 19.56
N THR A 296 -0.13 -6.97 20.62
CA THR A 296 -0.22 -6.24 21.88
C THR A 296 1.15 -6.15 22.53
N VAL A 297 1.50 -4.99 23.09
CA VAL A 297 2.74 -4.79 23.83
C VAL A 297 2.56 -5.30 25.27
N LEU A 298 3.43 -6.20 25.73
CA LEU A 298 3.36 -6.72 27.11
C LEU A 298 3.80 -5.66 28.12
N SER A 299 3.52 -5.92 29.41
CA SER A 299 4.01 -5.03 30.46
C SER A 299 5.53 -5.09 30.52
N GLY A 300 6.18 -3.92 30.56
CA GLY A 300 7.63 -3.81 30.50
C GLY A 300 8.21 -3.91 29.08
N GLU A 301 7.41 -3.70 28.02
CA GLU A 301 7.89 -3.63 26.65
C GLU A 301 7.48 -2.30 25.98
N GLU A 302 8.23 -1.88 24.95
CA GLU A 302 7.92 -0.73 24.08
C GLU A 302 8.26 -1.07 22.64
N ILE A 303 7.42 -0.68 21.67
CA ILE A 303 7.76 -0.73 20.24
C ILE A 303 8.66 0.46 19.93
N LEU A 304 9.85 0.20 19.39
CA LEU A 304 10.81 1.21 18.96
C LEU A 304 10.62 1.63 17.50
N ASP A 305 10.37 0.64 16.63
CA ASP A 305 10.24 0.86 15.19
C ASP A 305 9.38 -0.24 14.54
N ILE A 306 8.75 0.13 13.42
CA ILE A 306 8.09 -0.80 12.50
C ILE A 306 8.63 -0.52 11.10
N SER A 307 9.45 -1.45 10.63
CA SER A 307 10.02 -1.45 9.28
C SER A 307 9.25 -2.40 8.37
N VAL A 308 9.08 -2.03 7.09
CA VAL A 308 8.35 -2.82 6.09
C VAL A 308 9.12 -2.90 4.79
N ALA A 309 9.16 -4.09 4.18
CA ALA A 309 9.55 -4.31 2.80
C ALA A 309 8.42 -5.01 2.03
N VAL A 310 8.00 -4.43 0.90
CA VAL A 310 7.02 -4.99 -0.03
C VAL A 310 7.76 -5.35 -1.31
N LEU A 311 7.57 -6.58 -1.80
CA LEU A 311 8.12 -7.04 -3.08
C LEU A 311 7.00 -7.63 -3.93
N ALA A 312 6.89 -7.17 -5.17
CA ALA A 312 5.87 -7.61 -6.11
C ALA A 312 6.18 -8.96 -6.78
N GLY A 313 5.18 -9.53 -7.47
CA GLY A 313 5.40 -10.72 -8.29
C GLY A 313 6.25 -10.44 -9.52
N GLY A 314 7.08 -11.40 -9.94
CA GLY A 314 7.89 -11.31 -11.17
C GLY A 314 7.08 -11.61 -12.43
N GLY A 315 7.54 -11.12 -13.59
CA GLY A 315 6.91 -11.36 -14.88
C GLY A 315 7.21 -12.75 -15.46
N GLY A 316 6.30 -13.27 -16.30
CA GLY A 316 6.51 -14.53 -17.03
C GLY A 316 7.44 -14.38 -18.23
N GLY A 317 8.11 -15.45 -18.63
CA GLY A 317 8.97 -15.49 -19.82
C GLY A 317 8.19 -15.53 -21.14
N GLY A 318 8.84 -15.13 -22.22
CA GLY A 318 8.29 -15.22 -23.58
C GLY A 318 8.38 -16.62 -24.20
N ARG A 319 7.68 -16.80 -25.32
CA ARG A 319 7.69 -18.03 -26.12
C ARG A 319 8.41 -17.86 -27.46
N GLY A 320 9.32 -18.79 -27.76
CA GLY A 320 9.92 -18.96 -29.08
C GLY A 320 11.40 -19.29 -29.07
N GLU A 321 11.97 -19.43 -30.26
CA GLU A 321 13.37 -19.81 -30.49
C GLU A 321 14.38 -18.74 -30.05
N ALA A 322 13.93 -17.49 -29.96
CA ALA A 322 14.67 -16.38 -29.39
C ALA A 322 13.68 -15.47 -28.66
N ALA A 323 13.27 -15.88 -27.47
CA ALA A 323 12.35 -15.17 -26.62
C ALA A 323 13.07 -14.61 -25.40
N GLY A 324 12.54 -13.52 -24.85
CA GLY A 324 13.12 -12.82 -23.72
C GLY A 324 12.60 -13.34 -22.37
N GLY A 325 13.42 -13.20 -21.34
CA GLY A 325 13.05 -13.54 -19.96
C GLY A 325 12.13 -12.49 -19.31
N GLY A 326 11.34 -12.89 -18.32
CA GLY A 326 10.53 -11.97 -17.52
C GLY A 326 11.38 -11.15 -16.53
N GLY A 327 10.96 -9.93 -16.21
CA GLY A 327 11.60 -9.06 -15.22
C GLY A 327 11.17 -9.38 -13.79
N ALA A 328 11.99 -8.99 -12.82
CA ALA A 328 11.67 -9.06 -11.40
C ALA A 328 10.57 -8.04 -10.99
N GLY A 329 9.87 -8.34 -9.89
CA GLY A 329 9.00 -7.37 -9.21
C GLY A 329 9.79 -6.24 -8.57
N GLU A 330 9.15 -5.08 -8.41
CA GLU A 330 9.69 -3.94 -7.66
C GLU A 330 9.78 -4.25 -6.17
N ILE A 331 10.75 -3.63 -5.47
CA ILE A 331 10.90 -3.69 -4.01
C ILE A 331 10.74 -2.29 -3.43
N SER A 332 9.80 -2.12 -2.52
CA SER A 332 9.55 -0.86 -1.81
C SER A 332 9.82 -1.06 -0.31
N ARG A 333 10.53 -0.12 0.32
CA ARG A 333 10.83 -0.17 1.76
C ARG A 333 10.39 1.10 2.46
N ARG A 334 10.00 0.98 3.73
CA ARG A 334 9.68 2.10 4.60
C ARG A 334 9.93 1.73 6.05
N ASP A 335 10.62 2.60 6.77
CA ASP A 335 10.84 2.51 8.21
C ASP A 335 9.87 3.45 8.93
N ALA A 336 9.74 3.31 10.25
CA ALA A 336 8.84 4.13 11.08
C ALA A 336 7.38 4.16 10.58
N VAL A 337 6.83 3.01 10.19
CA VAL A 337 5.44 2.90 9.74
C VAL A 337 4.49 3.10 10.94
N PRO A 338 3.57 4.09 10.91
CA PRO A 338 2.78 4.48 12.08
C PRO A 338 1.55 3.59 12.30
N LEU A 339 1.76 2.29 12.54
CA LEU A 339 0.67 1.36 12.83
C LEU A 339 0.18 1.48 14.27
N VAL A 340 -1.11 1.24 14.48
CA VAL A 340 -1.76 1.28 15.80
C VAL A 340 -1.74 -0.11 16.43
N VAL A 341 -1.32 -0.22 17.69
CA VAL A 341 -1.34 -1.48 18.46
C VAL A 341 -2.74 -2.08 18.49
N GLY A 342 -2.85 -3.38 18.20
CA GLY A 342 -4.13 -4.08 18.06
C GLY A 342 -4.89 -3.75 16.76
N GLY A 343 -4.39 -2.82 15.94
CA GLY A 343 -4.94 -2.49 14.64
C GLY A 343 -4.76 -3.63 13.63
N SER A 344 -5.69 -3.71 12.68
CA SER A 344 -5.76 -4.76 11.65
C SER A 344 -5.54 -4.14 10.28
N TYR A 345 -4.58 -4.68 9.52
CA TYR A 345 -4.13 -4.11 8.25
C TYR A 345 -4.05 -5.20 7.17
N PRO A 346 -4.60 -4.97 5.96
CA PRO A 346 -4.50 -5.94 4.88
C PRO A 346 -3.06 -6.00 4.35
N VAL A 347 -2.55 -7.21 4.20
CA VAL A 347 -1.26 -7.50 3.55
C VAL A 347 -1.54 -8.18 2.22
N ILE A 348 -1.11 -7.55 1.12
CA ILE A 348 -1.37 -8.07 -0.23
C ILE A 348 -0.07 -8.58 -0.85
N VAL A 349 -0.06 -9.86 -1.24
CA VAL A 349 1.06 -10.48 -1.96
C VAL A 349 0.65 -10.80 -3.39
N GLY A 350 1.29 -10.12 -4.34
CA GLY A 350 1.06 -10.25 -5.77
C GLY A 350 1.59 -11.57 -6.33
N ALA A 351 0.76 -12.26 -7.11
CA ALA A 351 1.15 -13.46 -7.86
C ALA A 351 2.19 -13.16 -8.96
N GLY A 352 2.93 -14.18 -9.37
CA GLY A 352 3.83 -14.11 -10.52
C GLY A 352 3.07 -14.18 -11.85
N GLY A 353 3.62 -13.56 -12.87
CA GLY A 353 3.08 -13.56 -14.22
C GLY A 353 3.24 -14.93 -14.89
N THR A 354 2.21 -15.38 -15.61
CA THR A 354 2.29 -16.62 -16.38
C THR A 354 3.22 -16.44 -17.57
N GLY A 355 4.02 -17.47 -17.88
CA GLY A 355 4.79 -17.49 -19.12
C GLY A 355 3.88 -17.56 -20.35
N SER A 356 4.38 -17.11 -21.49
CA SER A 356 3.59 -17.13 -22.72
C SER A 356 3.40 -18.55 -23.24
N SER A 357 2.15 -18.89 -23.58
CA SER A 357 1.79 -20.13 -24.28
C SER A 357 1.67 -19.92 -25.80
N SER A 358 1.99 -18.75 -26.34
CA SER A 358 1.80 -18.39 -27.75
C SER A 358 2.92 -17.49 -28.24
N VAL A 359 3.47 -17.76 -29.42
CA VAL A 359 4.55 -16.91 -29.99
C VAL A 359 4.09 -15.49 -30.29
N ASN A 360 2.77 -15.27 -30.41
CA ASN A 360 2.16 -13.98 -30.69
C ASN A 360 1.88 -13.15 -29.44
N ASP A 361 2.07 -13.73 -28.24
CA ASP A 361 1.77 -13.10 -26.97
C ASP A 361 3.05 -13.01 -26.14
N ARG A 362 3.23 -11.91 -25.42
CA ARG A 362 4.31 -11.77 -24.44
C ARG A 362 4.01 -12.65 -23.22
N GLY A 363 5.02 -12.90 -22.40
CA GLY A 363 4.77 -13.33 -21.03
C GLY A 363 3.88 -12.29 -20.32
N ASN A 364 3.08 -12.73 -19.35
CA ASN A 364 2.26 -11.82 -18.58
C ASN A 364 3.11 -11.10 -17.53
N ASN A 365 2.72 -9.87 -17.19
CA ASN A 365 3.32 -9.14 -16.08
C ASN A 365 3.01 -9.84 -14.75
N GLY A 366 3.90 -9.68 -13.78
CA GLY A 366 3.62 -10.02 -12.39
C GLY A 366 2.62 -9.06 -11.78
N ASN A 367 2.01 -9.46 -10.67
CA ASN A 367 1.01 -8.68 -9.98
C ASN A 367 1.60 -7.84 -8.84
N VAL A 368 0.88 -6.78 -8.53
CA VAL A 368 1.20 -5.80 -7.49
C VAL A 368 1.15 -6.43 -6.11
N SER A 369 2.08 -6.04 -5.23
CA SER A 369 1.98 -6.26 -3.78
C SER A 369 1.78 -4.92 -3.07
N SER A 370 1.10 -4.93 -1.93
CA SER A 370 0.85 -3.72 -1.15
C SER A 370 0.73 -3.99 0.35
N PHE A 371 1.14 -3.00 1.13
CA PHE A 371 0.90 -2.95 2.57
C PHE A 371 0.84 -1.49 3.02
N PHE A 372 -0.23 -1.10 3.72
CA PHE A 372 -0.35 0.23 4.31
C PHE A 372 -0.02 1.39 3.33
N GLY A 373 -0.54 1.28 2.10
CA GLY A 373 -0.31 2.24 1.01
C GLY A 373 1.13 2.30 0.47
N ILE A 374 2.02 1.38 0.88
CA ILE A 374 3.27 1.07 0.20
C ILE A 374 2.93 0.11 -0.95
N LEU A 375 3.30 0.49 -2.17
CA LEU A 375 3.01 -0.25 -3.39
C LEU A 375 4.30 -0.77 -4.01
N SER A 376 4.26 -1.97 -4.58
CA SER A 376 5.30 -2.45 -5.48
C SER A 376 4.67 -3.03 -6.75
N VAL A 377 5.14 -2.58 -7.90
CA VAL A 377 4.66 -3.00 -9.22
C VAL A 377 5.28 -4.33 -9.64
N GLY A 378 4.46 -5.23 -10.17
CA GLY A 378 4.94 -6.52 -10.65
C GLY A 378 5.84 -6.44 -11.88
N GLY A 379 6.70 -7.43 -12.06
CA GLY A 379 7.73 -7.45 -13.10
C GLY A 379 7.16 -7.58 -14.51
N GLY A 380 7.88 -7.04 -15.49
CA GLY A 380 7.48 -7.03 -16.89
C GLY A 380 7.62 -8.40 -17.55
N GLY A 381 6.62 -8.83 -18.32
CA GLY A 381 6.67 -10.08 -19.08
C GLY A 381 7.68 -10.06 -20.24
N GLY A 382 8.29 -11.22 -20.52
CA GLY A 382 9.28 -11.39 -21.58
C GLY A 382 8.68 -11.39 -22.99
N GLY A 383 9.41 -10.85 -23.96
CA GLY A 383 9.01 -10.79 -25.36
C GLY A 383 9.09 -12.15 -26.06
N SER A 384 8.18 -12.42 -27.00
CA SER A 384 8.11 -13.67 -27.77
C SER A 384 8.68 -13.53 -29.18
N SER A 385 8.91 -14.64 -29.89
CA SER A 385 9.56 -14.62 -31.21
C SER A 385 8.63 -14.25 -32.38
N SER A 386 7.74 -13.28 -32.19
CA SER A 386 6.90 -12.70 -33.24
C SER A 386 7.11 -11.19 -33.37
N SER A 387 6.77 -10.60 -34.52
CA SER A 387 6.96 -9.16 -34.75
C SER A 387 6.11 -8.31 -33.80
N GLY A 388 4.91 -8.78 -33.44
CA GLY A 388 3.98 -8.09 -32.54
C GLY A 388 4.31 -8.23 -31.05
N ALA A 389 4.99 -9.31 -30.65
CA ALA A 389 5.30 -9.59 -29.24
C ALA A 389 6.80 -9.61 -28.90
N ARG A 390 7.71 -9.24 -29.83
CA ARG A 390 9.16 -9.26 -29.59
C ARG A 390 9.66 -8.27 -28.54
N ASN A 391 8.94 -7.19 -28.26
CA ASN A 391 9.35 -6.28 -27.21
C ASN A 391 8.99 -6.87 -25.84
N GLY A 392 9.83 -6.64 -24.83
CA GLY A 392 9.44 -6.90 -23.44
C GLY A 392 8.19 -6.09 -23.04
N ALA A 393 7.56 -6.46 -21.95
CA ALA A 393 6.55 -5.63 -21.29
C ALA A 393 7.18 -4.79 -20.17
N ALA A 394 6.66 -3.59 -19.93
CA ALA A 394 7.07 -2.77 -18.80
C ALA A 394 6.48 -3.35 -17.50
N GLY A 395 7.19 -3.16 -16.39
CA GLY A 395 6.79 -3.56 -15.03
C GLY A 395 7.77 -2.99 -14.01
N GLY A 396 7.78 -3.50 -12.78
CA GLY A 396 8.74 -3.12 -11.73
C GLY A 396 10.18 -3.15 -12.27
N SER A 397 10.67 -4.33 -12.64
CA SER A 397 11.77 -4.46 -13.61
C SER A 397 11.24 -4.87 -14.97
N GLY A 398 11.90 -4.42 -16.05
CA GLY A 398 11.44 -4.63 -17.41
C GLY A 398 11.69 -6.05 -17.94
N GLY A 399 10.79 -6.54 -18.78
CA GLY A 399 10.96 -7.81 -19.50
C GLY A 399 12.03 -7.72 -20.59
N GLY A 400 12.76 -8.81 -20.79
CA GLY A 400 13.71 -8.96 -21.88
C GLY A 400 12.99 -9.11 -23.21
N ALA A 401 13.62 -8.70 -24.30
CA ALA A 401 13.04 -8.79 -25.64
C ALA A 401 13.28 -10.15 -26.31
N GLY A 402 12.35 -10.55 -27.16
CA GLY A 402 12.55 -11.59 -28.16
C GLY A 402 13.19 -11.06 -29.45
N ALA A 403 13.51 -11.97 -30.35
CA ALA A 403 13.95 -11.71 -31.71
C ALA A 403 13.26 -12.69 -32.68
N ASN A 404 13.16 -12.29 -33.95
CA ASN A 404 12.61 -13.13 -35.01
C ASN A 404 13.32 -12.88 -36.34
N ASN A 405 12.95 -13.61 -37.38
CA ASN A 405 13.52 -13.47 -38.73
C ASN A 405 13.07 -12.20 -39.48
N GLY A 406 12.23 -11.36 -38.88
CA GLY A 406 11.83 -10.06 -39.43
C GLY A 406 12.94 -9.01 -39.32
N GLN A 407 12.78 -7.86 -40.00
CA GLN A 407 13.71 -6.73 -39.82
C GLN A 407 13.51 -6.08 -38.44
N GLY A 408 14.62 -5.68 -37.80
CA GLY A 408 14.65 -5.01 -36.49
C GLY A 408 14.80 -5.95 -35.29
N SER A 409 15.35 -5.41 -34.21
CA SER A 409 15.59 -6.10 -32.93
C SER A 409 14.46 -5.79 -31.95
N GLY A 410 14.06 -6.76 -31.13
CA GLY A 410 13.15 -6.49 -30.01
C GLY A 410 13.85 -5.63 -28.96
N ALA A 411 13.12 -4.66 -28.41
CA ALA A 411 13.62 -3.81 -27.34
C ALA A 411 13.24 -4.38 -25.97
N GLY A 412 14.23 -4.52 -25.09
CA GLY A 412 13.97 -4.70 -23.67
C GLY A 412 13.37 -3.43 -23.11
N THR A 413 12.36 -3.56 -22.26
CA THR A 413 11.60 -2.43 -21.72
C THR A 413 12.23 -1.90 -20.43
N ARG A 414 11.97 -0.62 -20.11
CA ARG A 414 12.38 -0.02 -18.84
C ARG A 414 11.57 -0.62 -17.69
N GLY A 415 12.19 -0.73 -16.52
CA GLY A 415 11.46 -0.88 -15.27
C GLY A 415 10.73 0.41 -14.91
N ALA A 416 9.97 0.38 -13.81
CA ALA A 416 9.32 1.56 -13.27
C ALA A 416 10.37 2.64 -12.93
N ASN A 417 10.10 3.93 -13.15
CA ASN A 417 11.03 5.01 -12.79
C ASN A 417 10.98 5.32 -11.26
N SER A 418 10.93 4.30 -10.41
CA SER A 418 10.65 4.44 -8.97
C SER A 418 11.82 4.12 -8.04
N GLY A 419 12.99 3.70 -8.55
CA GLY A 419 14.18 3.51 -7.70
C GLY A 419 15.37 2.81 -8.36
N ASN A 420 16.36 2.42 -7.55
CA ASN A 420 17.58 1.73 -7.99
C ASN A 420 17.38 0.22 -8.27
N ASN A 421 16.17 -0.30 -8.05
CA ASN A 421 15.84 -1.73 -8.13
C ASN A 421 14.82 -2.08 -9.24
N THR A 422 14.62 -1.16 -10.18
CA THR A 422 13.67 -1.26 -11.28
C THR A 422 14.39 -1.27 -12.63
N ASN A 423 15.19 -2.31 -12.86
CA ASN A 423 16.14 -2.32 -13.96
C ASN A 423 15.51 -2.72 -15.30
N ARG A 424 16.17 -2.31 -16.39
CA ARG A 424 15.73 -2.59 -17.77
C ARG A 424 15.94 -4.06 -18.13
N GLY A 425 15.04 -4.61 -18.93
CA GLY A 425 15.30 -5.85 -19.65
C GLY A 425 16.33 -5.68 -20.78
N GLY A 426 17.03 -6.76 -21.10
CA GLY A 426 17.96 -6.83 -22.22
C GLY A 426 17.25 -6.81 -23.57
N ASN A 427 17.92 -6.26 -24.58
CA ASN A 427 17.46 -6.29 -25.96
C ASN A 427 17.66 -7.67 -26.58
N GLY A 428 16.73 -8.05 -27.46
CA GLY A 428 16.96 -9.14 -28.39
C GLY A 428 17.91 -8.68 -29.50
N SER A 429 18.54 -9.62 -30.19
CA SER A 429 19.37 -9.31 -31.35
C SER A 429 19.20 -10.30 -32.49
N ARG A 430 19.43 -9.79 -33.70
CA ARG A 430 19.57 -10.55 -34.92
C ARG A 430 20.97 -10.33 -35.48
N GLY A 431 21.72 -11.40 -35.72
CA GLY A 431 23.07 -11.33 -36.29
C GLY A 431 23.07 -11.00 -37.80
N GLY A 432 24.17 -10.43 -38.29
CA GLY A 432 24.30 -9.93 -39.68
C GLY A 432 24.07 -10.98 -40.78
N ASN A 433 24.22 -12.27 -40.47
CA ASN A 433 24.00 -13.38 -41.42
C ASN A 433 22.53 -13.84 -41.47
N GLY A 434 21.60 -13.11 -40.85
CA GLY A 434 20.16 -13.33 -40.95
C GLY A 434 19.58 -14.49 -40.13
N ASN A 435 20.38 -15.49 -39.76
CA ASN A 435 19.96 -16.74 -39.10
C ASN A 435 20.24 -16.83 -37.60
N GLN A 436 21.06 -15.93 -37.04
CA GLN A 436 21.36 -15.86 -35.62
C GLN A 436 20.32 -15.01 -34.91
N LEU A 437 19.65 -15.57 -33.90
CA LEU A 437 18.61 -14.90 -33.11
C LEU A 437 18.89 -15.09 -31.63
N ASN A 438 18.91 -14.02 -30.84
CA ASN A 438 19.10 -14.11 -29.40
C ASN A 438 18.03 -13.26 -28.71
N GLY A 439 17.36 -13.82 -27.72
CA GLY A 439 16.55 -13.04 -26.78
C GLY A 439 17.45 -12.27 -25.80
N GLY A 440 16.88 -11.25 -25.16
CA GLY A 440 17.48 -10.56 -24.02
C GLY A 440 16.94 -11.10 -22.70
N GLY A 441 17.75 -11.07 -21.65
CA GLY A 441 17.33 -11.45 -20.30
C GLY A 441 16.42 -10.41 -19.66
N GLY A 442 15.59 -10.81 -18.70
CA GLY A 442 14.78 -9.87 -17.92
C GLY A 442 15.61 -9.03 -16.95
N GLY A 443 15.16 -7.84 -16.61
CA GLY A 443 15.77 -7.00 -15.58
C GLY A 443 15.62 -7.61 -14.19
N GLY A 444 16.66 -7.55 -13.36
CA GLY A 444 16.61 -7.94 -11.95
C GLY A 444 16.56 -6.72 -11.03
N ALA A 445 16.41 -6.94 -9.74
CA ALA A 445 16.43 -5.88 -8.74
C ALA A 445 17.84 -5.29 -8.54
N GLY A 446 18.91 -6.02 -8.85
CA GLY A 446 20.28 -5.55 -8.68
C GLY A 446 20.87 -4.90 -9.92
N ASN A 447 20.54 -5.39 -11.12
CA ASN A 447 21.01 -4.82 -12.38
C ASN A 447 20.11 -5.16 -13.58
N SER A 448 20.42 -4.54 -14.71
CA SER A 448 19.71 -4.77 -15.98
C SER A 448 19.98 -6.17 -16.54
N GLY A 449 18.98 -6.71 -17.24
CA GLY A 449 19.14 -7.96 -17.98
C GLY A 449 20.14 -7.80 -19.13
N SER A 450 20.90 -8.86 -19.40
CA SER A 450 21.89 -8.84 -20.47
C SER A 450 21.22 -8.88 -21.85
N ASN A 451 21.80 -8.16 -22.82
CA ASN A 451 21.38 -8.27 -24.21
C ASN A 451 21.78 -9.64 -24.78
N GLY A 452 20.97 -10.19 -25.67
CA GLY A 452 21.41 -11.33 -26.47
C GLY A 452 22.43 -10.89 -27.52
N ALA A 453 23.56 -11.60 -27.67
CA ALA A 453 24.59 -11.27 -28.66
C ALA A 453 25.48 -12.48 -28.99
N ASN A 454 26.05 -12.52 -30.22
CA ASN A 454 27.11 -13.47 -30.59
C ASN A 454 26.84 -14.96 -30.24
N ASN A 455 25.65 -15.46 -30.57
CA ASN A 455 25.14 -16.81 -30.26
C ASN A 455 24.91 -17.08 -28.77
N ASN A 456 25.00 -16.06 -27.92
CA ASN A 456 24.70 -16.14 -26.50
C ASN A 456 23.38 -15.41 -26.22
N PRO A 457 22.35 -16.13 -25.76
CA PRO A 457 21.15 -15.50 -25.22
C PRO A 457 21.48 -14.67 -23.97
N GLY A 458 20.66 -13.65 -23.71
CA GLY A 458 20.82 -12.79 -22.56
C GLY A 458 20.47 -13.46 -21.23
N ASN A 459 21.37 -13.32 -20.26
CA ASN A 459 21.13 -13.69 -18.87
C ASN A 459 20.22 -12.67 -18.17
N GLY A 460 19.41 -13.13 -17.23
CA GLY A 460 18.62 -12.28 -16.35
C GLY A 460 19.50 -11.44 -15.43
N GLY A 461 19.01 -10.25 -15.06
CA GLY A 461 19.69 -9.37 -14.12
C GLY A 461 19.72 -9.95 -12.70
N SER A 462 20.74 -9.60 -11.91
CA SER A 462 20.95 -10.11 -10.56
C SER A 462 19.84 -9.71 -9.59
N GLY A 463 19.65 -10.50 -8.54
CA GLY A 463 18.80 -10.12 -7.41
C GLY A 463 19.53 -9.26 -6.37
N ILE A 464 18.88 -9.02 -5.24
CA ILE A 464 19.42 -8.32 -4.07
C ILE A 464 19.01 -9.01 -2.75
N GLY A 465 19.73 -8.67 -1.67
CA GLY A 465 19.29 -8.95 -0.30
C GLY A 465 18.54 -7.75 0.30
N LEU A 466 17.78 -8.01 1.35
CA LEU A 466 17.07 -7.02 2.15
C LEU A 466 17.73 -6.89 3.53
N ASP A 467 18.02 -5.66 3.93
CA ASP A 467 18.53 -5.28 5.24
C ASP A 467 17.57 -5.64 6.38
N ILE A 468 16.26 -5.52 6.16
CA ILE A 468 15.21 -5.91 7.11
C ILE A 468 15.34 -7.37 7.57
N LEU A 469 15.95 -8.24 6.74
CA LEU A 469 16.19 -9.66 7.04
C LEU A 469 17.57 -9.95 7.64
N THR A 470 18.35 -8.92 8.01
CA THR A 470 19.65 -9.12 8.65
C THR A 470 19.48 -9.94 9.94
N ASN A 471 20.24 -11.03 10.05
CA ASN A 471 20.23 -12.00 11.15
C ASN A 471 18.93 -12.81 11.32
N VAL A 472 18.00 -12.76 10.36
CA VAL A 472 16.77 -13.59 10.42
C VAL A 472 17.10 -15.02 9.96
N PRO A 473 16.91 -16.05 10.80
CA PRO A 473 17.12 -17.44 10.40
C PRO A 473 15.95 -17.95 9.52
N ASN A 474 16.12 -19.13 8.93
CA ASN A 474 15.05 -19.85 8.21
C ASN A 474 14.39 -19.08 7.05
N ILE A 475 15.06 -18.06 6.52
CA ILE A 475 14.69 -17.37 5.30
C ILE A 475 15.93 -17.13 4.45
N GLN A 476 15.79 -17.38 3.16
CA GLN A 476 16.82 -17.08 2.18
C GLN A 476 16.75 -15.60 1.81
N ASN A 477 17.76 -14.82 2.19
CA ASN A 477 17.80 -13.39 1.91
C ASN A 477 18.30 -13.09 0.47
N ALA A 478 17.49 -13.46 -0.53
CA ALA A 478 17.82 -13.30 -1.94
C ALA A 478 16.54 -13.13 -2.78
N PHE A 479 16.37 -11.98 -3.43
CA PHE A 479 15.11 -11.58 -4.06
C PHE A 479 15.32 -10.90 -5.42
N GLY A 480 14.33 -11.02 -6.31
CA GLY A 480 14.20 -10.22 -7.51
C GLY A 480 15.22 -10.51 -8.61
N GLY A 481 15.46 -11.78 -8.96
CA GLY A 481 16.26 -12.12 -10.15
C GLY A 481 15.45 -11.99 -11.45
N GLY A 482 16.05 -11.47 -12.52
CA GLY A 482 15.45 -11.49 -13.85
C GLY A 482 15.50 -12.89 -14.48
N GLY A 483 14.58 -13.22 -15.37
CA GLY A 483 14.57 -14.49 -16.11
C GLY A 483 15.60 -14.53 -17.25
N GLY A 484 16.13 -15.71 -17.54
CA GLY A 484 17.01 -15.96 -18.68
C GLY A 484 16.25 -16.08 -20.00
N SER A 485 16.94 -15.88 -21.12
CA SER A 485 16.33 -15.88 -22.46
C SER A 485 16.66 -17.15 -23.26
N THR A 486 16.03 -17.33 -24.42
CA THR A 486 16.41 -18.36 -25.41
C THR A 486 17.13 -17.73 -26.60
N GLY A 487 17.86 -18.53 -27.36
CA GLY A 487 18.46 -18.10 -28.63
C GLY A 487 18.84 -19.27 -29.51
N ARG A 488 19.11 -18.97 -30.79
CA ARG A 488 19.45 -19.92 -31.83
C ARG A 488 20.63 -19.41 -32.65
N ASN A 489 21.65 -20.25 -32.82
CA ASN A 489 22.80 -19.95 -33.66
C ASN A 489 22.55 -20.32 -35.15
N PRO A 490 23.45 -19.94 -36.09
CA PRO A 490 23.28 -20.26 -37.50
C PRO A 490 23.23 -21.75 -37.85
N ALA A 491 23.74 -22.63 -36.96
CA ALA A 491 23.69 -24.07 -37.10
C ALA A 491 22.41 -24.70 -36.51
N ASN A 492 21.41 -23.89 -36.16
CA ASN A 492 20.16 -24.29 -35.49
C ASN A 492 20.37 -24.99 -34.13
N GLN A 493 21.47 -24.67 -33.45
CA GLN A 493 21.69 -25.06 -32.06
C GLN A 493 21.11 -23.98 -31.15
N TYR A 494 20.42 -24.44 -30.11
CA TYR A 494 19.75 -23.56 -29.16
C TYR A 494 20.65 -23.29 -27.96
N GLY A 495 20.68 -22.04 -27.52
CA GLY A 495 21.35 -21.61 -26.31
C GLY A 495 20.34 -21.22 -25.24
N ARG A 496 20.79 -21.24 -23.98
CA ARG A 496 20.06 -20.66 -22.84
C ARG A 496 20.82 -19.48 -22.25
N GLY A 497 20.07 -18.46 -21.84
CA GLY A 497 20.51 -17.47 -20.87
C GLY A 497 20.18 -17.95 -19.46
N THR A 498 21.04 -17.66 -18.49
CA THR A 498 20.80 -18.02 -17.10
C THR A 498 19.79 -17.10 -16.44
N GLY A 499 19.13 -17.59 -15.39
CA GLY A 499 18.39 -16.75 -14.47
C GLY A 499 19.32 -15.79 -13.72
N GLY A 500 18.74 -14.71 -13.21
CA GLY A 500 19.41 -13.78 -12.32
C GLY A 500 19.87 -14.46 -11.03
N VAL A 501 21.09 -14.15 -10.60
CA VAL A 501 21.72 -14.78 -9.42
C VAL A 501 21.95 -13.73 -8.33
N PHE A 502 21.85 -14.14 -7.07
CA PHE A 502 22.35 -13.38 -5.92
C PHE A 502 23.02 -14.32 -4.92
N SER A 503 24.23 -13.99 -4.48
CA SER A 503 25.00 -14.79 -3.51
C SER A 503 25.08 -16.28 -3.86
N GLY A 504 25.29 -16.60 -5.15
CA GLY A 504 25.38 -17.98 -5.65
C GLY A 504 24.05 -18.71 -5.84
N ILE A 505 22.92 -18.08 -5.53
CA ILE A 505 21.58 -18.64 -5.67
C ILE A 505 20.96 -18.14 -6.97
N THR A 506 20.56 -19.04 -7.86
CA THR A 506 19.76 -18.71 -9.03
C THR A 506 18.32 -18.42 -8.60
N LEU A 507 17.88 -17.19 -8.84
CA LEU A 507 16.56 -16.70 -8.48
C LEU A 507 15.63 -16.64 -9.69
N GLY A 508 16.13 -16.13 -10.82
CA GLY A 508 15.36 -16.07 -12.05
C GLY A 508 15.17 -17.44 -12.68
N GLY A 509 14.10 -17.61 -13.45
CA GLY A 509 13.92 -18.81 -14.26
C GLY A 509 14.95 -18.89 -15.38
N GLU A 510 15.56 -20.06 -15.54
CA GLU A 510 16.52 -20.33 -16.62
C GLU A 510 15.82 -20.34 -17.99
N GLY A 511 16.50 -19.81 -19.01
CA GLY A 511 16.07 -19.98 -20.39
C GLY A 511 16.16 -21.45 -20.83
N GLU A 512 15.31 -21.85 -21.76
CA GLU A 512 15.38 -23.19 -22.34
C GLU A 512 16.48 -23.28 -23.41
N GLY A 513 17.37 -24.27 -23.30
CA GLY A 513 18.54 -24.41 -24.19
C GLY A 513 18.85 -25.84 -24.63
N THR A 514 17.93 -26.78 -24.43
CA THR A 514 18.06 -28.19 -24.84
C THR A 514 16.91 -28.59 -25.76
N ILE A 515 16.86 -29.83 -26.23
CA ILE A 515 15.71 -30.32 -27.02
C ILE A 515 14.62 -30.96 -26.15
N ALA A 516 14.88 -31.19 -24.86
CA ALA A 516 13.96 -31.89 -23.97
C ALA A 516 12.95 -30.90 -23.36
N ASN A 517 11.71 -30.95 -23.87
CA ASN A 517 10.49 -30.31 -23.38
C ASN A 517 10.23 -28.86 -23.83
N GLY A 518 11.25 -28.04 -24.07
CA GLY A 518 11.06 -26.70 -24.65
C GLY A 518 10.35 -25.69 -23.74
N LEU A 519 10.26 -25.96 -22.43
CA LEU A 519 9.64 -25.10 -21.42
C LEU A 519 10.69 -24.21 -20.74
N GLY A 520 10.40 -22.92 -20.57
CA GLY A 520 11.23 -22.03 -19.76
C GLY A 520 11.15 -22.34 -18.27
N GLY A 521 12.23 -22.12 -17.53
CA GLY A 521 12.27 -22.31 -16.09
C GLY A 521 11.39 -21.31 -15.34
N ALA A 522 10.77 -21.72 -14.24
CA ALA A 522 10.05 -20.80 -13.35
C ALA A 522 11.02 -20.01 -12.46
N GLY A 523 10.64 -18.80 -12.06
CA GLY A 523 11.35 -18.05 -11.02
C GLY A 523 11.30 -18.78 -9.67
N LEU A 524 12.34 -18.61 -8.84
CA LEU A 524 12.43 -19.22 -7.51
C LEU A 524 11.29 -18.74 -6.62
N LEU A 525 10.67 -19.67 -5.90
CA LEU A 525 9.48 -19.47 -5.09
C LEU A 525 9.61 -18.33 -4.06
N HIS A 526 8.61 -17.46 -3.98
CA HIS A 526 8.50 -16.32 -3.03
C HIS A 526 9.65 -15.30 -3.12
N THR A 527 10.25 -15.16 -4.30
CA THR A 527 11.36 -14.21 -4.50
C THR A 527 11.02 -13.04 -5.40
N GLY A 528 9.78 -12.92 -5.91
CA GLY A 528 9.40 -11.91 -6.90
C GLY A 528 10.21 -11.98 -8.22
N SER A 529 10.88 -13.10 -8.48
CA SER A 529 11.79 -13.25 -9.63
C SER A 529 11.06 -13.57 -10.93
N GLY A 530 11.63 -13.15 -12.06
CA GLY A 530 11.06 -13.37 -13.39
C GLY A 530 11.23 -14.79 -13.92
N GLY A 531 10.31 -15.22 -14.77
CA GLY A 531 10.34 -16.52 -15.45
C GLY A 531 11.25 -16.54 -16.68
N GLY A 532 11.88 -17.69 -16.95
CA GLY A 532 12.74 -17.88 -18.11
C GLY A 532 11.96 -18.06 -19.41
N ALA A 533 12.56 -17.71 -20.54
CA ALA A 533 11.97 -17.93 -21.85
C ALA A 533 11.99 -19.41 -22.25
N GLY A 534 11.06 -19.84 -23.11
CA GLY A 534 11.07 -21.21 -23.66
C GLY A 534 10.53 -21.30 -25.08
N ARG A 535 10.89 -22.35 -25.80
CA ARG A 535 10.48 -22.54 -27.21
C ARG A 535 9.00 -22.91 -27.36
N ASN A 536 8.52 -23.78 -26.47
CA ASN A 536 7.14 -24.29 -26.45
C ASN A 536 6.26 -23.51 -25.47
N SER A 537 6.82 -23.02 -24.37
CA SER A 537 6.14 -22.14 -23.41
C SER A 537 7.16 -21.38 -22.60
N GLY A 538 6.89 -20.11 -22.30
CA GLY A 538 7.63 -19.38 -21.27
C GLY A 538 7.41 -19.97 -19.89
N GLY A 539 8.39 -19.80 -19.01
CA GLY A 539 8.30 -20.10 -17.58
C GLY A 539 7.55 -19.01 -16.82
N ALA A 540 6.91 -19.37 -15.71
CA ALA A 540 6.19 -18.43 -14.87
C ALA A 540 7.14 -17.61 -13.99
N GLY A 541 6.78 -16.35 -13.72
CA GLY A 541 7.39 -15.56 -12.66
C GLY A 541 6.97 -16.08 -11.28
N SER A 542 7.73 -15.69 -10.25
CA SER A 542 7.41 -15.99 -8.86
C SER A 542 6.50 -14.94 -8.24
N ALA A 543 5.62 -15.35 -7.34
CA ALA A 543 4.95 -14.44 -6.42
C ALA A 543 5.94 -13.60 -5.58
N GLY A 544 5.45 -12.46 -5.13
CA GLY A 544 6.14 -11.52 -4.25
C GLY A 544 6.25 -12.00 -2.81
N ILE A 545 6.60 -11.07 -1.92
CA ILE A 545 6.66 -11.29 -0.47
C ILE A 545 6.47 -9.95 0.25
N VAL A 546 5.85 -9.95 1.42
CA VAL A 546 5.80 -8.77 2.30
C VAL A 546 6.44 -9.12 3.64
N ILE A 547 7.33 -8.27 4.12
CA ILE A 547 8.09 -8.48 5.35
C ILE A 547 7.87 -7.28 6.25
N LEU A 548 7.52 -7.54 7.51
CA LEU A 548 7.47 -6.54 8.56
C LEU A 548 8.47 -6.92 9.65
N ARG A 549 9.19 -5.94 10.18
CA ARG A 549 10.07 -6.12 11.35
C ARG A 549 9.66 -5.09 12.39
N ILE A 550 9.25 -5.59 13.56
CA ILE A 550 8.86 -4.77 14.69
C ILE A 550 9.94 -4.92 15.74
N SER A 551 10.55 -3.80 16.13
CA SER A 551 11.58 -3.78 17.16
C SER A 551 10.96 -3.44 18.50
N PHE A 552 11.22 -4.27 19.51
CA PHE A 552 10.80 -4.07 20.88
C PHE A 552 12.00 -3.80 21.78
N SER A 553 11.81 -2.92 22.77
CA SER A 553 12.70 -2.77 23.92
C SER A 553 12.04 -3.41 25.13
N ILE A 554 12.81 -4.13 25.94
CA ILE A 554 12.38 -4.47 27.31
C ILE A 554 12.74 -3.30 28.24
N LEU A 555 11.77 -2.88 29.04
CA LEU A 555 11.88 -1.85 30.05
C LEU A 555 12.02 -2.54 31.42
N PRO A 556 12.85 -2.02 32.34
CA PRO A 556 12.91 -2.53 33.70
C PRO A 556 11.53 -2.40 34.36
N VAL A 557 11.02 -3.54 34.85
CA VAL A 557 9.60 -3.73 35.19
C VAL A 557 9.27 -3.13 36.56
N ASP A 558 8.75 -1.90 36.58
CA ASP A 558 8.11 -1.30 37.77
C ASP A 558 6.65 -0.87 37.54
N PHE A 559 6.14 -0.88 36.30
CA PHE A 559 4.77 -0.45 35.99
C PHE A 559 3.80 -1.63 35.81
N MET A 560 2.71 -1.64 36.57
CA MET A 560 1.64 -2.65 36.47
C MET A 560 0.62 -2.31 35.38
N GLN A 561 0.30 -1.03 35.22
CA GLN A 561 -0.69 -0.55 34.26
C GLN A 561 -0.33 0.87 33.82
N PHE A 562 -0.59 1.19 32.55
CA PHE A 562 -0.53 2.55 32.04
C PHE A 562 -1.51 2.64 30.87
N GLU A 563 -2.37 3.64 30.91
CA GLU A 563 -3.44 3.87 29.94
C GLU A 563 -3.52 5.35 29.59
N ALA A 564 -3.96 5.62 28.37
CA ALA A 564 -4.22 6.95 27.88
C ALA A 564 -5.58 6.97 27.19
N ASN A 565 -6.47 7.84 27.67
CA ASN A 565 -7.85 7.93 27.22
C ASN A 565 -8.15 9.37 26.76
N LEU A 566 -8.68 9.51 25.55
CA LEU A 566 -9.15 10.79 25.04
C LEU A 566 -10.50 11.14 25.70
N ILE A 567 -10.56 12.31 26.32
CA ILE A 567 -11.81 12.95 26.74
C ILE A 567 -12.24 13.85 25.59
N GLU A 568 -13.18 13.38 24.77
CA GLU A 568 -13.56 14.03 23.51
C GLU A 568 -14.17 15.42 23.71
N GLU A 569 -15.00 15.61 24.74
CA GLU A 569 -15.73 16.86 25.01
C GLU A 569 -14.80 18.05 25.27
N ASP A 570 -13.76 17.84 26.10
CA ASP A 570 -12.79 18.87 26.48
C ASP A 570 -11.50 18.84 25.63
N ARG A 571 -11.35 17.81 24.80
CA ARG A 571 -10.14 17.48 24.04
C ARG A 571 -8.90 17.43 24.93
N TRP A 572 -8.95 16.59 25.96
CA TRP A 572 -7.84 16.32 26.88
C TRP A 572 -7.45 14.84 26.82
N ILE A 573 -6.17 14.54 27.04
CA ILE A 573 -5.76 13.14 27.27
C ILE A 573 -5.62 12.92 28.76
N ARG A 574 -6.41 11.98 29.29
CA ARG A 574 -6.26 11.45 30.64
C ARG A 574 -5.27 10.30 30.59
N LEU A 575 -4.19 10.44 31.34
CA LEU A 575 -3.17 9.43 31.56
C LEU A 575 -3.34 8.87 32.98
N GLU A 576 -3.40 7.55 33.11
CA GLU A 576 -3.52 6.86 34.40
C GLU A 576 -2.56 5.68 34.43
N TRP A 577 -1.78 5.55 35.49
CA TRP A 577 -0.83 4.44 35.67
C TRP A 577 -0.85 3.87 37.09
N GLN A 578 -0.31 2.67 37.23
CA GLN A 578 -0.09 1.98 38.49
C GLN A 578 1.31 1.37 38.50
N THR A 579 2.00 1.42 39.64
CA THR A 579 3.33 0.83 39.83
C THR A 579 3.23 -0.42 40.70
N GLY A 580 4.11 -1.40 40.46
CA GLY A 580 4.14 -2.69 41.16
C GLY A 580 4.85 -2.67 42.51
N LYS A 581 5.68 -1.65 42.75
CA LYS A 581 6.23 -1.33 44.07
C LYS A 581 5.83 0.10 44.42
N GLU A 582 5.25 0.27 45.60
CA GLU A 582 5.05 1.58 46.22
C GLU A 582 6.41 2.06 46.75
N GLU A 583 7.21 2.70 45.90
CA GLU A 583 8.28 3.56 46.40
C GLU A 583 7.67 4.90 46.78
N THR A 584 7.61 5.19 48.08
CA THR A 584 6.95 6.36 48.66
C THR A 584 7.54 7.71 48.23
N ASP A 585 8.69 7.72 47.54
CA ASP A 585 9.43 8.92 47.12
C ASP A 585 9.72 8.99 45.60
N ALA A 586 9.09 8.14 44.79
CA ALA A 586 9.30 8.14 43.34
C ALA A 586 8.70 9.39 42.65
N ARG A 587 9.42 9.93 41.65
CA ARG A 587 8.99 11.07 40.83
C ARG A 587 8.69 10.62 39.40
N PHE A 588 7.52 11.00 38.89
CA PHE A 588 7.08 10.66 37.55
C PHE A 588 7.24 11.86 36.62
N HIS A 589 8.04 11.72 35.56
CA HIS A 589 7.98 12.62 34.42
C HIS A 589 7.04 12.06 33.38
N VAL A 590 6.04 12.85 33.01
CA VAL A 590 5.15 12.52 31.89
C VAL A 590 5.80 13.03 30.61
N GLU A 591 6.03 12.15 29.65
CA GLU A 591 6.61 12.50 28.36
C GLU A 591 5.65 12.19 27.21
N ARG A 592 5.69 12.99 26.15
CA ARG A 592 4.85 12.86 24.96
C ARG A 592 5.68 13.02 23.69
N SER A 593 5.44 12.16 22.72
CA SER A 593 5.87 12.31 21.33
C SER A 593 4.66 12.42 20.40
N PHE A 594 4.86 12.96 19.20
CA PHE A 594 3.79 13.23 18.23
C PHE A 594 4.15 12.68 16.85
N ASN A 595 3.29 11.82 16.29
CA ASN A 595 3.42 11.21 14.96
C ASN A 595 4.71 10.39 14.70
N ASN A 596 5.57 10.24 15.69
CA ASN A 596 6.78 9.42 15.65
C ASN A 596 7.15 8.98 17.08
N LEU A 597 8.14 8.08 17.19
CA LEU A 597 8.65 7.58 18.47
C LEU A 597 10.05 8.11 18.82
N SER A 598 10.61 9.03 18.02
CA SER A 598 11.97 9.54 18.19
C SER A 598 12.06 10.84 18.99
N ASN A 599 11.00 11.66 19.01
CA ASN A 599 11.03 13.02 19.57
C ASN A 599 10.15 13.18 20.82
N TRP A 600 10.71 12.86 21.99
CA TRP A 600 10.00 12.92 23.28
C TRP A 600 10.15 14.28 24.00
N HIS A 601 9.04 14.85 24.44
CA HIS A 601 8.99 16.09 25.23
C HIS A 601 8.40 15.84 26.62
N LYS A 602 9.08 16.35 27.66
CA LYS A 602 8.57 16.32 29.04
C LYS A 602 7.42 17.33 29.21
N LEU A 603 6.26 16.85 29.64
CA LEU A 603 5.07 17.65 29.92
C LEU A 603 4.93 18.03 31.39
N SER A 604 5.23 17.08 32.29
CA SER A 604 5.02 17.24 33.73
C SER A 604 6.10 16.51 34.53
N SER A 605 6.20 16.89 35.79
CA SER A 605 7.01 16.25 36.83
C SER A 605 6.17 16.20 38.09
N GLN A 606 5.75 15.03 38.54
CA GLN A 606 4.76 14.90 39.60
C GLN A 606 4.90 13.59 40.39
N SER A 607 4.27 13.53 41.55
CA SER A 607 4.12 12.32 42.37
C SER A 607 2.77 11.63 42.18
N ASN A 608 1.81 12.28 41.52
CA ASN A 608 0.49 11.71 41.25
C ASN A 608 0.54 10.66 40.14
N LEU A 609 -0.25 9.59 40.30
CA LEU A 609 -0.40 8.48 39.35
C LEU A 609 -1.38 8.76 38.19
N SER A 610 -1.80 10.01 38.04
CA SER A 610 -2.63 10.45 36.91
C SER A 610 -2.21 11.83 36.43
N PHE A 611 -2.32 12.06 35.13
CA PHE A 611 -2.03 13.34 34.50
C PHE A 611 -3.09 13.68 33.46
N LEU A 612 -3.40 14.96 33.34
CA LEU A 612 -4.35 15.46 32.36
C LEU A 612 -3.61 16.39 31.41
N ASP A 613 -3.32 15.90 30.21
CA ASP A 613 -2.69 16.69 29.17
C ASP A 613 -3.74 17.56 28.47
N LYS A 614 -3.72 18.86 28.80
CA LYS A 614 -4.64 19.86 28.26
C LYS A 614 -4.05 20.62 27.06
N ASN A 615 -2.75 20.50 26.82
CA ASN A 615 -2.02 21.27 25.81
C ASN A 615 -1.77 20.40 24.56
N LEU A 616 -2.85 19.99 23.91
CA LEU A 616 -2.80 19.05 22.78
C LEU A 616 -2.63 19.76 21.44
N PRO A 617 -1.79 19.25 20.51
CA PRO A 617 -1.62 19.83 19.17
C PRO A 617 -2.95 19.93 18.43
N LEU A 618 -3.28 21.05 17.81
CA LEU A 618 -4.57 21.28 17.15
C LEU A 618 -4.69 20.56 15.79
N VAL A 619 -3.57 20.43 15.08
CA VAL A 619 -3.45 19.66 13.83
C VAL A 619 -3.85 18.21 14.09
N GLY A 620 -3.48 17.70 15.27
CA GLY A 620 -3.60 16.35 15.82
C GLY A 620 -2.93 15.23 15.01
N GLY A 621 -3.05 13.98 15.47
CA GLY A 621 -2.36 12.83 14.92
C GLY A 621 -2.29 11.73 15.98
N ILE A 622 -1.24 10.91 15.97
CA ILE A 622 -0.99 9.96 17.07
C ILE A 622 -0.14 10.65 18.12
N LEU A 623 -0.66 10.69 19.34
CA LEU A 623 0.11 11.02 20.51
C LEU A 623 0.61 9.73 21.15
N TYR A 624 1.91 9.67 21.38
CA TYR A 624 2.55 8.62 22.14
C TYR A 624 2.90 9.18 23.51
N TYR A 625 2.55 8.45 24.56
CA TYR A 625 2.85 8.83 25.94
C TYR A 625 3.69 7.75 26.60
N ARG A 626 4.59 8.18 27.48
CA ARG A 626 5.32 7.33 28.43
C ARG A 626 5.52 8.06 29.74
N ILE A 627 5.68 7.29 30.81
CA ILE A 627 6.06 7.79 32.13
C ILE A 627 7.51 7.42 32.37
N LYS A 628 8.32 8.37 32.82
CA LYS A 628 9.65 8.11 33.37
C LYS A 628 9.57 8.23 34.89
N GLN A 629 9.63 7.11 35.59
CA GLN A 629 9.79 7.07 37.04
C GLN A 629 11.27 7.30 37.38
N ILE A 630 11.55 8.16 38.34
CA ILE A 630 12.88 8.44 38.88
C ILE A 630 12.82 8.16 40.38
N ASP A 631 13.74 7.34 40.89
CA ASP A 631 13.84 7.02 42.31
C ASP A 631 14.64 8.10 43.10
N LYS A 632 14.90 7.84 44.39
CA LYS A 632 15.62 8.80 45.25
C LYS A 632 17.13 8.85 44.94
N GLU A 633 17.69 7.78 44.39
CA GLU A 633 19.08 7.70 43.94
C GLU A 633 19.29 8.44 42.60
N GLY A 634 18.20 8.73 41.88
CA GLY A 634 18.22 9.39 40.58
C GLY A 634 18.26 8.41 39.41
N ASP A 635 18.20 7.10 39.69
CA ASP A 635 18.01 6.08 38.67
C ASP A 635 16.56 6.17 38.15
N PHE A 636 16.36 5.75 36.90
CA PHE A 636 15.07 5.93 36.26
C PHE A 636 14.66 4.75 35.38
N ASN A 637 13.36 4.50 35.36
CA ASN A 637 12.71 3.49 34.53
C ASN A 637 11.55 4.11 33.75
N TYR A 638 11.30 3.61 32.55
CA TYR A 638 10.16 4.06 31.73
C TYR A 638 9.00 3.05 31.82
N SER A 639 7.77 3.55 31.69
CA SER A 639 6.59 2.72 31.42
C SER A 639 6.57 2.26 29.97
N LYS A 640 5.73 1.26 29.65
CA LYS A 640 5.32 1.01 28.27
C LYS A 640 4.85 2.30 27.59
N VAL A 641 4.92 2.35 26.26
CA VAL A 641 4.29 3.42 25.49
C VAL A 641 2.82 3.11 25.24
N VAL A 642 1.97 4.10 25.45
CA VAL A 642 0.57 4.06 25.04
C VAL A 642 0.33 5.11 23.98
N SER A 643 -0.48 4.77 22.99
CA SER A 643 -0.81 5.67 21.88
C SER A 643 -2.28 6.04 21.92
N VAL A 644 -2.58 7.30 21.68
CA VAL A 644 -3.95 7.79 21.48
C VAL A 644 -4.02 8.54 20.16
N ARG A 645 -5.03 8.21 19.34
CA ARG A 645 -5.35 9.00 18.17
C ARG A 645 -6.10 10.24 18.62
N LEU A 646 -5.44 11.39 18.51
CA LEU A 646 -6.07 12.68 18.72
C LEU A 646 -6.86 13.07 17.46
N PRO A 647 -8.07 13.66 17.56
CA PRO A 647 -8.82 14.28 16.46
C PRO A 647 -8.53 15.79 16.30
N SER A 648 -8.63 16.29 15.06
CA SER A 648 -8.09 17.60 14.65
C SER A 648 -9.13 18.64 15.02
N VAL A 649 -8.68 19.83 15.40
CA VAL A 649 -9.59 20.96 15.58
C VAL A 649 -9.55 21.77 14.30
N GLN A 650 -10.67 21.78 13.58
CA GLN A 650 -10.83 22.66 12.41
C GLN A 650 -10.70 24.13 12.85
N LEU A 651 -9.62 24.81 12.45
CA LEU A 651 -9.43 26.24 12.68
C LEU A 651 -8.85 26.93 11.43
N SER A 652 -9.28 28.19 11.25
CA SER A 652 -9.13 29.02 10.05
C SER A 652 -7.68 29.32 9.63
N GLN A 653 -7.47 29.34 8.31
CA GLN A 653 -6.23 29.55 7.56
C GLN A 653 -5.33 30.69 8.07
N GLY A 654 -4.09 30.35 8.46
CA GLY A 654 -2.98 31.29 8.76
C GLY A 654 -1.68 30.55 9.09
N VAL A 655 -0.50 31.17 8.88
CA VAL A 655 0.82 30.60 9.28
C VAL A 655 1.10 30.91 10.75
N TRP A 656 0.65 32.07 11.20
CA TRP A 656 0.77 32.53 12.57
C TRP A 656 -0.60 32.74 13.20
N ARG A 657 -0.70 32.53 14.50
CA ARG A 657 -1.88 32.91 15.29
C ARG A 657 -1.48 33.59 16.58
N VAL A 658 -2.37 34.44 17.08
CA VAL A 658 -2.28 34.95 18.45
C VAL A 658 -3.34 34.23 19.29
N PHE A 659 -2.92 33.63 20.41
CA PHE A 659 -3.82 32.93 21.33
C PHE A 659 -3.50 33.27 22.79
N PRO A 660 -4.52 33.37 23.67
CA PRO A 660 -5.95 33.37 23.36
C PRO A 660 -6.36 34.65 22.61
N ASN A 661 -7.42 34.52 21.83
CA ASN A 661 -8.03 35.62 21.11
C ASN A 661 -9.53 35.32 20.94
N PRO A 662 -10.43 35.98 21.70
CA PRO A 662 -10.19 37.14 22.56
C PRO A 662 -9.32 36.87 23.82
N ASN A 663 -8.76 37.92 24.42
CA ASN A 663 -7.93 37.85 25.65
C ASN A 663 -8.12 39.08 26.55
N ASN A 664 -7.56 39.03 27.77
CA ASN A 664 -7.55 40.15 28.72
C ASN A 664 -6.21 40.92 28.75
N GLY A 665 -5.24 40.56 27.90
CA GLY A 665 -3.89 41.12 27.88
C GLY A 665 -2.81 40.28 28.58
N ASP A 666 -3.16 39.39 29.50
CA ASP A 666 -2.19 38.79 30.44
C ASP A 666 -1.63 37.41 30.06
N GLN A 667 -2.11 36.78 28.98
CA GLN A 667 -1.69 35.43 28.59
C GLN A 667 -1.60 35.24 27.07
N ILE A 668 -1.28 36.31 26.33
CA ILE A 668 -1.13 36.27 24.87
C ILE A 668 0.19 35.63 24.46
N ARG A 669 0.13 34.78 23.44
CA ARG A 669 1.28 34.26 22.73
C ARG A 669 1.07 34.32 21.22
N LEU A 670 2.14 34.64 20.50
CA LEU A 670 2.24 34.43 19.05
C LEU A 670 2.71 32.99 18.84
N ASP A 671 1.99 32.23 18.02
CA ASP A 671 2.24 30.82 17.80
C ASP A 671 2.30 30.50 16.31
N LEU A 672 3.17 29.56 15.95
CA LEU A 672 3.34 29.08 14.60
C LEU A 672 2.38 27.92 14.34
N VAL A 673 1.51 28.10 13.36
CA VAL A 673 0.47 27.16 12.94
C VAL A 673 0.99 26.24 11.83
N ASP A 674 1.79 26.78 10.92
CA ASP A 674 2.32 26.07 9.75
C ASP A 674 3.87 26.08 9.77
N TYR A 675 4.44 25.01 10.33
CA TYR A 675 5.89 24.84 10.52
C TYR A 675 6.65 24.68 9.19
N GLU A 676 5.98 24.36 8.08
CA GLU A 676 6.65 24.25 6.77
C GLU A 676 6.88 25.61 6.10
N LYS A 677 6.18 26.66 6.56
CA LYS A 677 6.26 28.00 5.96
C LYS A 677 7.17 28.97 6.69
N TYR A 678 7.80 28.54 7.79
CA TYR A 678 8.76 29.29 8.58
C TYR A 678 10.01 28.46 8.84
N ALA A 679 11.15 28.90 8.32
CA ALA A 679 12.43 28.22 8.42
C ALA A 679 13.34 28.80 9.52
N GLY A 680 12.77 29.57 10.46
CA GLY A 680 13.52 30.25 11.51
C GLY A 680 14.03 31.63 11.11
N GLU A 681 13.40 32.28 10.12
CA GLU A 681 13.71 33.66 9.74
C GLU A 681 13.46 34.65 10.90
N GLU A 682 14.09 35.82 10.90
CA GLU A 682 13.78 36.84 11.90
C GLU A 682 12.33 37.32 11.76
N LEU A 683 11.61 37.37 12.89
CA LEU A 683 10.25 37.89 12.95
C LEU A 683 10.29 39.40 13.17
N GLU A 684 9.51 40.13 12.38
CA GLU A 684 9.19 41.53 12.60
C GLU A 684 7.69 41.66 12.84
N ILE A 685 7.33 42.01 14.08
CA ILE A 685 5.95 42.20 14.51
C ILE A 685 5.66 43.69 14.56
N LYS A 686 4.63 44.10 13.84
CA LYS A 686 4.08 45.45 13.90
C LYS A 686 2.69 45.39 14.52
N LEU A 687 2.57 45.92 15.73
CA LEU A 687 1.30 46.05 16.43
C LEU A 687 0.69 47.40 16.07
N VAL A 688 -0.49 47.38 15.46
CA VAL A 688 -1.26 48.56 15.07
C VAL A 688 -2.50 48.68 15.94
N SER A 689 -2.65 49.86 16.54
CA SER A 689 -3.84 50.25 17.30
C SER A 689 -4.30 51.66 16.87
N PRO A 690 -5.62 51.93 16.84
CA PRO A 690 -6.13 53.27 16.61
C PRO A 690 -5.74 54.29 17.70
N VAL A 691 -5.33 53.83 18.89
CA VAL A 691 -5.16 54.68 20.10
C VAL A 691 -3.73 54.67 20.65
N SER A 692 -2.97 53.57 20.51
CA SER A 692 -1.62 53.43 21.11
C SER A 692 -0.43 53.59 20.14
N GLY A 693 -0.70 54.02 18.90
CA GLY A 693 0.33 54.17 17.86
C GLY A 693 0.79 52.83 17.28
N ILE A 694 1.93 52.86 16.59
CA ILE A 694 2.57 51.67 15.98
C ILE A 694 3.74 51.24 16.86
N GLN A 695 3.78 49.96 17.24
CA GLN A 695 4.89 49.37 17.98
C GLN A 695 5.58 48.28 17.15
N PHE A 696 6.90 48.24 17.21
CA PHE A 696 7.72 47.27 16.48
C PHE A 696 8.46 46.34 17.45
N ILE A 697 8.40 45.04 17.19
CA ILE A 697 9.11 44.01 17.93
C ILE A 697 9.87 43.17 16.91
N LYS A 698 11.17 42.93 17.14
CA LYS A 698 11.98 42.04 16.31
C LYS A 698 12.58 40.92 17.15
N GLY A 699 12.70 39.73 16.57
CA GLY A 699 13.40 38.62 17.20
C GLY A 699 13.27 37.30 16.43
N THR A 700 14.22 36.41 16.68
CA THR A 700 14.26 35.05 16.10
C THR A 700 13.65 34.01 17.05
N ASP A 701 13.61 34.29 18.36
CA ASP A 701 13.01 33.43 19.38
C ASP A 701 11.55 33.81 19.66
N LEU A 702 10.64 32.86 19.43
CA LEU A 702 9.20 33.06 19.54
C LEU A 702 8.75 33.37 20.98
N ASN A 703 9.44 32.85 22.00
CA ASN A 703 9.12 33.13 23.39
C ASN A 703 9.43 34.59 23.73
N THR A 704 10.55 35.10 23.25
CA THR A 704 10.98 36.50 23.41
C THR A 704 10.03 37.45 22.69
N VAL A 705 9.68 37.14 21.44
CA VAL A 705 8.71 37.91 20.64
C VAL A 705 7.32 37.92 21.30
N SER A 706 6.84 36.77 21.75
CA SER A 706 5.57 36.64 22.45
C SER A 706 5.53 37.43 23.76
N SER A 707 6.60 37.35 24.56
CA SER A 707 6.73 38.10 25.82
C SER A 707 6.76 39.61 25.59
N ALA A 708 7.37 40.06 24.49
CA ALA A 708 7.34 41.47 24.10
C ALA A 708 5.95 41.90 23.62
N LEU A 709 5.27 41.08 22.82
CA LEU A 709 3.90 41.35 22.35
C LEU A 709 2.92 41.43 23.52
N GLN A 710 3.02 40.50 24.47
CA GLN A 710 2.23 40.50 25.70
C GLN A 710 2.45 41.78 26.51
N ARG A 711 3.70 42.19 26.78
CA ARG A 711 4.00 43.42 27.54
C ARG A 711 3.36 44.66 26.91
N HIS A 712 3.42 44.79 25.58
CA HIS A 712 2.78 45.91 24.89
C HIS A 712 1.25 45.85 24.98
N LEU A 713 0.66 44.67 24.83
CA LEU A 713 -0.79 44.49 24.93
C LEU A 713 -1.30 44.67 26.36
N GLN A 714 -0.54 44.31 27.40
CA GLN A 714 -0.89 44.56 28.81
C GLN A 714 -1.09 46.04 29.10
N GLY A 715 -0.15 46.89 28.66
CA GLY A 715 -0.22 48.34 28.84
C GLY A 715 -1.21 49.08 27.94
N SER A 716 -1.85 48.39 26.98
CA SER A 716 -2.73 49.01 25.99
C SER A 716 -4.22 48.96 26.39
N PRO A 717 -5.07 49.92 25.96
CA PRO A 717 -6.52 49.92 26.27
C PRO A 717 -7.28 48.68 25.76
N LYS A 718 -8.51 48.47 26.23
CA LYS A 718 -9.41 47.45 25.65
C LYS A 718 -9.78 47.83 24.21
N GLY A 719 -9.83 46.86 23.30
CA GLY A 719 -10.13 47.13 21.89
C GLY A 719 -9.58 46.10 20.91
N VAL A 720 -9.67 46.44 19.62
CA VAL A 720 -9.18 45.62 18.51
C VAL A 720 -7.80 46.10 18.09
N TYR A 721 -6.88 45.16 17.97
CA TYR A 721 -5.51 45.35 17.51
C TYR A 721 -5.29 44.56 16.24
N ILE A 722 -4.42 45.07 15.36
CA ILE A 722 -3.91 44.30 14.21
C ILE A 722 -2.43 44.00 14.48
N VAL A 723 -2.10 42.73 14.54
CA VAL A 723 -0.72 42.24 14.65
C VAL A 723 -0.29 41.81 13.25
N GLU A 724 0.60 42.57 12.65
CA GLU A 724 1.26 42.23 11.39
C GLU A 724 2.55 41.47 11.72
N VAL A 725 2.66 40.23 11.24
CA VAL A 725 3.79 39.32 11.42
C VAL A 725 4.52 39.22 10.10
N SER A 726 5.78 39.65 10.06
CA SER A 726 6.62 39.58 8.86
C SER A 726 7.81 38.64 9.08
N TRP A 727 8.12 37.81 8.09
CA TRP A 727 9.28 36.91 8.12
C TRP A 727 9.77 36.66 6.69
N GLY A 728 11.09 36.79 6.46
CA GLY A 728 11.64 36.76 5.10
C GLY A 728 10.98 37.79 4.18
N ASN A 729 10.29 37.33 3.13
CA ASN A 729 9.50 38.15 2.21
C ASN A 729 7.97 38.01 2.38
N LYS A 730 7.52 37.43 3.49
CA LYS A 730 6.12 37.11 3.78
C LYS A 730 5.58 38.02 4.89
N VAL A 731 4.28 38.30 4.84
CA VAL A 731 3.56 39.12 5.82
C VAL A 731 2.19 38.48 6.09
N GLU A 732 1.77 38.47 7.35
CA GLU A 732 0.45 38.00 7.79
C GLU A 732 -0.17 38.99 8.79
N HIS A 733 -1.48 39.22 8.69
CA HIS A 733 -2.20 40.10 9.60
C HIS A 733 -3.17 39.32 10.48
N ILE A 734 -3.01 39.44 11.79
CA ILE A 734 -3.82 38.76 12.80
C ILE A 734 -4.60 39.82 13.57
N LYS A 735 -5.93 39.71 13.55
CA LYS A 735 -6.80 40.55 14.37
C LYS A 735 -6.80 40.03 15.80
N VAL A 736 -6.43 40.84 16.78
CA VAL A 736 -6.40 40.50 18.21
C VAL A 736 -7.43 41.33 18.96
N LEU A 737 -8.33 40.67 19.70
CA LEU A 737 -9.34 41.31 20.54
C LEU A 737 -8.90 41.27 22.01
N LYS A 738 -8.70 42.45 22.61
CA LYS A 738 -8.46 42.62 24.05
C LYS A 738 -9.74 43.12 24.74
N ASN A 739 -10.26 42.33 25.67
CA ASN A 739 -11.52 42.55 26.39
C ASN A 739 -11.39 43.33 27.69
#